data_AF-A0A9D7YD82-F1
#
_entry.id   AF-A0A9D7YD82-F1
#
_cell.length_a   1.000
_cell.length_b   1.000
_cell.length_c   1.000
_cell.angle_alpha   90.00
_cell.angle_beta   90.00
_cell.angle_gamma   90.00
#
_symmetry.space_group_name_H-M   'P 1'
#
loop_
_entity.id
_entity.type
_entity.pdbx_description
1 polymer ?
#
loop_
_entity_poly.entity_id
_entity_poly.type
_entity_poly.pdbx_seq_one_letter_code
_entity_poly.pdbx_strand_id
1 'polypeptide(L)'
;MRAISFLLFTTLLLAGCASEDPNIVDPPPGSRRIVVRLFNMIPDGATRKLILEQGYQSTEVGQFRFSDSVRSPGDSSFVEIVKAGATEFRTPQRVRFIQNAVYDVFTISKIGQPTVFDSVLIVNANNALTTLPVAQVRVVNLIADTNRTFDVRVGCPNGTPLTATPVPFKLASLYSEVYPGLAVFSISETKNGVVNVIGTYQCILGERKAYSIIIYRDATSTDAYFLFIEENDLTSNAERAFIPVETRTADIRVLNLSTSNVDVSLSNTGQSLVKGLGTSSISSITTAPTCEGERADVFAATYSDGRTATDSTSMTVRGKYTVIAVDSGSSGQIVIAPTIQRPFGAIGKSVIRVVNASARSRSIVVSLGARSDVLAPNGIAAGSTIARDIVFDSLSAPTAVEPGLLPLTVTTSSTPTNIIDVTRATVAPDKNYDLVIYDDGSRIRTMLVEEEESSSTMQPLPDGAFGRFINGSNRQVSIPIQIGLVLPSGSVYYGNALATTFPVGMVPYNINGVPGSFTTDASMRSLLIYANGNGTPNVIDVTTPPLTPVNGQTSRRVVNATEDVRTISVCIDSIPKISGDGDHLARDVPYGMASAASVTNLDRRGTYYVYDAETRTQLYTLPVQLAPLGNNYTFVVVGRQDGGYEVIVSQEF
;
A
#
# COMPACT_ATOMS: atom_id res chain seq x y z
N MET A 1 -49.11 -0.58 72.17
CA MET A 1 -49.17 0.11 70.86
C MET A 1 -47.84 0.14 70.09
N ARG A 2 -46.65 0.20 70.72
CA ARG A 2 -45.36 0.21 69.99
C ARG A 2 -44.98 -1.13 69.30
N ALA A 3 -45.48 -2.27 69.77
CA ALA A 3 -45.16 -3.58 69.16
C ALA A 3 -45.92 -3.86 67.84
N ILE A 4 -47.13 -3.29 67.68
CA ILE A 4 -47.96 -3.53 66.48
C ILE A 4 -47.44 -2.71 65.28
N SER A 5 -46.96 -1.48 65.51
CA SER A 5 -46.33 -0.68 64.44
C SER A 5 -45.01 -1.29 63.95
N PHE A 6 -44.25 -1.96 64.82
CA PHE A 6 -43.01 -2.62 64.39
C PHE A 6 -43.32 -3.85 63.53
N LEU A 7 -44.31 -4.67 63.93
CA LEU A 7 -44.72 -5.84 63.15
C LEU A 7 -45.24 -5.45 61.76
N LEU A 8 -46.05 -4.38 61.66
CA LEU A 8 -46.59 -3.89 60.38
C LEU A 8 -45.48 -3.39 59.43
N PHE A 9 -44.42 -2.77 59.97
CA PHE A 9 -43.28 -2.29 59.18
C PHE A 9 -42.43 -3.44 58.65
N THR A 10 -42.22 -4.50 59.44
CA THR A 10 -41.52 -5.72 58.98
C THR A 10 -42.30 -6.50 57.90
N THR A 11 -43.64 -6.52 57.95
CA THR A 11 -44.45 -7.17 56.91
C THR A 11 -44.49 -6.38 55.59
N LEU A 12 -44.38 -5.05 55.63
CA LEU A 12 -44.27 -4.21 54.43
C LEU A 12 -42.90 -4.32 53.75
N LEU A 13 -41.83 -4.60 54.51
CA LEU A 13 -40.49 -4.84 53.99
C LEU A 13 -40.30 -6.25 53.38
N LEU A 14 -41.10 -7.24 53.81
CA LEU A 14 -41.02 -8.62 53.29
C LEU A 14 -41.98 -8.91 52.12
N ALA A 15 -42.97 -8.04 51.86
CA ALA A 15 -43.83 -8.11 50.67
C ALA A 15 -43.31 -7.27 49.49
N GLY A 16 -42.26 -6.48 49.71
CA GLY A 16 -41.55 -5.73 48.69
C GLY A 16 -40.34 -6.48 48.14
N CYS A 17 -40.54 -7.68 47.58
CA CYS A 17 -39.59 -8.12 46.56
C CYS A 17 -39.71 -7.12 45.43
N ALA A 18 -38.72 -6.23 45.26
CA ALA A 18 -38.57 -5.48 44.03
C ALA A 18 -38.60 -6.52 42.90
N SER A 19 -39.63 -6.53 42.06
CA SER A 19 -39.53 -7.24 40.79
C SER A 19 -38.43 -6.50 40.05
N GLU A 20 -37.25 -7.09 40.02
CA GLU A 20 -36.18 -6.66 39.14
C GLU A 20 -36.77 -6.50 37.75
N ASP A 21 -36.66 -5.31 37.17
CA ASP A 21 -37.11 -5.07 35.81
C ASP A 21 -36.35 -6.08 34.92
N PRO A 22 -37.03 -7.01 34.23
CA PRO A 22 -36.37 -7.99 33.38
C PRO A 22 -35.51 -7.34 32.28
N ASN A 23 -35.71 -6.03 32.01
CA ASN A 23 -34.88 -5.25 31.10
C ASN A 23 -33.51 -4.82 31.67
N ILE A 24 -33.26 -5.01 32.97
CA ILE A 24 -31.96 -4.67 33.60
C ILE A 24 -30.95 -5.82 33.46
N VAL A 25 -31.42 -7.08 33.38
CA VAL A 25 -30.56 -8.27 33.25
C VAL A 25 -30.48 -8.75 31.79
N ASP A 26 -31.53 -8.54 31.00
CA ASP A 26 -31.51 -8.74 29.56
C ASP A 26 -31.86 -7.42 28.83
N PRO A 27 -31.02 -6.91 27.93
CA PRO A 27 -31.39 -5.83 27.01
C PRO A 27 -32.73 -6.16 26.35
N PRO A 28 -33.58 -5.16 26.08
CA PRO A 28 -34.92 -5.36 25.56
C PRO A 28 -34.92 -6.26 24.31
N PRO A 29 -35.90 -7.17 24.18
CA PRO A 29 -36.02 -8.07 23.03
C PRO A 29 -36.07 -7.27 21.73
N GLY A 30 -34.95 -7.23 21.01
CA GLY A 30 -34.81 -6.42 19.79
C GLY A 30 -33.42 -5.82 19.57
N SER A 31 -32.63 -5.61 20.63
CA SER A 31 -31.26 -5.10 20.52
C SER A 31 -30.21 -6.16 20.17
N ARG A 32 -30.52 -7.45 20.41
CA ARG A 32 -29.68 -8.60 20.12
C ARG A 32 -30.10 -9.24 18.79
N ARG A 33 -29.22 -9.24 17.77
CA ARG A 33 -29.44 -9.95 16.50
C ARG A 33 -28.55 -11.19 16.40
N ILE A 34 -28.96 -12.28 17.04
CA ILE A 34 -28.38 -13.60 16.79
C ILE A 34 -29.30 -14.31 15.81
N VAL A 35 -28.78 -14.71 14.65
CA VAL A 35 -29.57 -15.40 13.64
C VAL A 35 -28.87 -16.67 13.20
N VAL A 36 -29.65 -17.72 12.93
CA VAL A 36 -29.18 -19.07 12.62
C VAL A 36 -29.84 -19.54 11.34
N ARG A 37 -29.08 -20.18 10.46
CA ARG A 37 -29.53 -20.68 9.16
C ARG A 37 -29.23 -22.15 9.01
N LEU A 38 -30.17 -22.91 8.45
CA LEU A 38 -29.96 -24.32 8.12
C LEU A 38 -29.48 -24.46 6.67
N PHE A 39 -28.45 -25.27 6.45
CA PHE A 39 -28.06 -25.82 5.15
C PHE A 39 -28.31 -27.32 5.16
N ASN A 40 -29.27 -27.78 4.36
CA ASN A 40 -29.56 -29.20 4.22
C ASN A 40 -28.67 -29.81 3.12
N MET A 41 -27.52 -30.34 3.51
CA MET A 41 -26.50 -30.86 2.59
C MET A 41 -26.52 -32.39 2.47
N ILE A 42 -27.55 -33.07 2.99
CA ILE A 42 -27.68 -34.54 2.89
C ILE A 42 -28.35 -34.91 1.56
N PRO A 43 -27.69 -35.72 0.71
CA PRO A 43 -28.23 -36.13 -0.57
C PRO A 43 -29.22 -37.31 -0.50
N ASP A 44 -30.25 -37.21 0.33
CA ASP A 44 -31.27 -38.26 0.51
C ASP A 44 -32.66 -37.88 -0.02
N GLY A 45 -32.76 -36.75 -0.73
CA GLY A 45 -34.02 -36.21 -1.24
C GLY A 45 -34.99 -35.70 -0.17
N ALA A 46 -34.65 -35.76 1.12
CA ALA A 46 -35.55 -35.38 2.20
C ALA A 46 -35.49 -33.88 2.51
N THR A 47 -36.63 -33.31 2.86
CA THR A 47 -36.70 -31.97 3.46
C THR A 47 -36.33 -32.04 4.95
N ARG A 48 -35.66 -30.99 5.43
CA ARG A 48 -35.30 -30.83 6.84
C ARG A 48 -35.62 -29.42 7.30
N LYS A 49 -35.89 -29.26 8.59
CA LYS A 49 -35.98 -27.94 9.23
C LYS A 49 -35.16 -27.90 10.52
N LEU A 50 -34.72 -26.70 10.87
CA LEU A 50 -34.03 -26.40 12.11
C LEU A 50 -35.07 -26.00 13.16
N ILE A 51 -34.94 -26.56 14.36
CA ILE A 51 -35.67 -26.15 15.55
C ILE A 51 -34.65 -25.70 16.60
N LEU A 52 -34.90 -24.52 17.16
CA LEU A 52 -34.27 -23.99 18.36
C LEU A 52 -35.29 -24.05 19.51
N GLU A 53 -34.83 -23.84 20.73
CA GLU A 53 -35.72 -23.84 21.89
C GLU A 53 -36.83 -22.77 21.77
N GLN A 54 -37.91 -22.91 22.56
CA GLN A 54 -39.03 -21.96 22.60
C GLN A 54 -39.79 -21.81 21.26
N GLY A 55 -39.73 -22.81 20.37
CA GLY A 55 -40.52 -22.86 19.15
C GLY A 55 -39.97 -22.05 17.98
N TYR A 56 -38.77 -21.48 18.11
CA TYR A 56 -38.08 -20.83 17.00
C TYR A 56 -37.64 -21.89 16.00
N GLN A 57 -38.13 -21.82 14.76
CA GLN A 57 -37.83 -22.83 13.73
C GLN A 57 -37.65 -22.20 12.36
N SER A 58 -36.87 -22.87 11.50
CA SER A 58 -36.74 -22.49 10.10
C SER A 58 -37.91 -23.03 9.28
N THR A 59 -38.03 -22.54 8.05
CA THR A 59 -38.79 -23.22 7.01
C THR A 59 -38.16 -24.58 6.69
N GLU A 60 -38.97 -25.51 6.17
CA GLU A 60 -38.46 -26.75 5.61
C GLU A 60 -37.70 -26.48 4.32
N VAL A 61 -36.52 -27.08 4.20
CA VAL A 61 -35.65 -26.92 3.04
C VAL A 61 -35.27 -28.26 2.45
N GLY A 62 -35.35 -28.34 1.12
CA GLY A 62 -34.94 -29.52 0.36
C GLY A 62 -33.43 -29.74 0.40
N GLN A 63 -33.01 -30.85 -0.20
CA GLN A 63 -31.60 -31.18 -0.41
C GLN A 63 -30.88 -30.05 -1.17
N PHE A 64 -29.65 -29.75 -0.75
CA PHE A 64 -28.76 -28.71 -1.31
C PHE A 64 -29.38 -27.32 -1.36
N ARG A 65 -30.18 -27.02 -0.34
CA ARG A 65 -30.81 -25.72 -0.12
C ARG A 65 -30.58 -25.27 1.31
N PHE A 66 -30.78 -23.98 1.53
CA PHE A 66 -30.69 -23.37 2.84
C PHE A 66 -31.95 -22.57 3.16
N SER A 67 -32.21 -22.38 4.45
CA SER A 67 -33.40 -21.69 4.93
C SER A 67 -33.20 -20.19 4.95
N ASP A 68 -34.29 -19.43 5.15
CA ASP A 68 -34.16 -18.08 5.71
C ASP A 68 -33.53 -18.16 7.12
N SER A 69 -32.96 -17.05 7.57
CA SER A 69 -32.34 -16.99 8.90
C SER A 69 -33.41 -16.86 9.99
N VAL A 70 -33.27 -17.64 11.06
CA VAL A 70 -34.17 -17.66 12.23
C VAL A 70 -33.47 -17.00 13.40
N ARG A 71 -34.17 -16.19 14.19
CA ARG A 71 -33.59 -15.61 15.40
C ARG A 71 -33.37 -16.68 16.46
N SER A 72 -32.23 -16.63 17.15
CA SER A 72 -32.01 -17.47 18.32
C SER A 72 -32.88 -16.99 19.50
N PRO A 73 -33.47 -17.90 20.30
CA PRO A 73 -34.20 -17.55 21.52
C PRO A 73 -33.31 -16.95 22.61
N GLY A 74 -31.98 -17.13 22.52
CA GLY A 74 -31.02 -16.61 23.50
C GLY A 74 -29.57 -16.62 23.00
N ASP A 75 -28.63 -16.38 23.91
CA ASP A 75 -27.18 -16.50 23.68
C ASP A 75 -26.71 -17.97 23.62
N SER A 76 -27.60 -18.91 23.89
CA SER A 76 -27.38 -20.33 23.67
C SER A 76 -28.69 -21.06 23.43
N SER A 77 -28.67 -22.12 22.61
CA SER A 77 -29.82 -22.99 22.36
C SER A 77 -29.35 -24.40 22.01
N PHE A 78 -30.20 -25.40 22.24
CA PHE A 78 -30.07 -26.65 21.49
C PHE A 78 -30.39 -26.38 20.02
N VAL A 79 -29.56 -26.95 19.14
CA VAL A 79 -29.81 -27.06 17.70
C VAL A 79 -30.39 -28.45 17.45
N GLU A 80 -31.60 -28.49 16.90
CA GLU A 80 -32.35 -29.70 16.58
C GLU A 80 -32.71 -29.72 15.09
N ILE A 81 -32.49 -30.85 14.42
CA ILE A 81 -32.83 -31.07 13.01
C ILE A 81 -33.96 -32.09 12.95
N VAL A 82 -35.04 -31.70 12.26
CA VAL A 82 -36.27 -32.50 12.14
C VAL A 82 -36.51 -32.88 10.68
N LYS A 83 -36.87 -34.15 10.46
CA LYS A 83 -37.26 -34.73 9.17
C LYS A 83 -38.63 -35.39 9.33
N ALA A 84 -39.59 -35.02 8.49
CA ALA A 84 -40.97 -35.54 8.52
C ALA A 84 -41.63 -35.50 9.92
N GLY A 85 -41.35 -34.45 10.70
CA GLY A 85 -41.90 -34.27 12.06
C GLY A 85 -41.19 -35.02 13.18
N ALA A 86 -40.21 -35.88 12.87
CA ALA A 86 -39.39 -36.58 13.87
C ALA A 86 -38.00 -35.94 14.00
N THR A 87 -37.50 -35.86 15.24
CA THR A 87 -36.14 -35.42 15.54
C THR A 87 -35.12 -36.41 14.97
N GLU A 88 -34.32 -35.97 14.02
CA GLU A 88 -33.25 -36.77 13.40
C GLU A 88 -31.93 -36.56 14.15
N PHE A 89 -31.69 -35.34 14.64
CA PHE A 89 -30.51 -34.98 15.43
C PHE A 89 -30.83 -33.86 16.42
N ARG A 90 -30.21 -33.94 17.60
CA ARG A 90 -30.16 -32.84 18.55
C ARG A 90 -28.75 -32.74 19.11
N THR A 91 -28.21 -31.53 19.13
CA THR A 91 -26.91 -31.26 19.77
C THR A 91 -26.90 -31.76 21.22
N PRO A 92 -25.81 -32.42 21.67
CA PRO A 92 -25.74 -32.99 23.02
C PRO A 92 -25.64 -31.91 24.11
N GLN A 93 -25.21 -30.71 23.75
CA GLN A 93 -25.08 -29.55 24.62
C GLN A 93 -25.61 -28.31 23.91
N ARG A 94 -25.99 -27.28 24.69
CA ARG A 94 -26.37 -25.99 24.13
C ARG A 94 -25.19 -25.37 23.39
N VAL A 95 -25.45 -24.95 22.16
CA VAL A 95 -24.50 -24.19 21.35
C VAL A 95 -24.51 -22.76 21.84
N ARG A 96 -23.34 -22.19 22.13
CA ARG A 96 -23.20 -20.78 22.52
C ARG A 96 -23.08 -19.92 21.27
N PHE A 97 -23.81 -18.81 21.27
CA PHE A 97 -23.84 -17.84 20.19
C PHE A 97 -23.29 -16.51 20.67
N ILE A 98 -22.53 -15.85 19.79
CA ILE A 98 -22.04 -14.50 19.98
C ILE A 98 -23.13 -13.52 19.52
N GLN A 99 -23.31 -12.42 20.26
CA GLN A 99 -24.27 -11.38 19.90
C GLN A 99 -23.91 -10.74 18.55
N ASN A 100 -24.94 -10.36 17.77
CA ASN A 100 -24.79 -9.70 16.48
C ASN A 100 -24.03 -10.52 15.42
N ALA A 101 -24.12 -11.85 15.50
CA ALA A 101 -23.53 -12.78 14.54
C ALA A 101 -24.60 -13.62 13.83
N VAL A 102 -24.23 -14.08 12.64
CA VAL A 102 -24.97 -15.07 11.86
C VAL A 102 -24.31 -16.43 12.09
N TYR A 103 -25.09 -17.49 12.23
CA TYR A 103 -24.61 -18.86 12.37
C TYR A 103 -25.18 -19.75 11.28
N ASP A 104 -24.31 -20.43 10.54
CA ASP A 104 -24.69 -21.42 9.54
C ASP A 104 -24.55 -22.82 10.12
N VAL A 105 -25.64 -23.59 10.05
CA VAL A 105 -25.74 -24.98 10.52
C VAL A 105 -25.82 -25.88 9.31
N PHE A 106 -24.73 -26.56 8.99
CA PHE A 106 -24.64 -27.53 7.90
C PHE A 106 -25.00 -28.92 8.40
N THR A 107 -25.97 -29.58 7.77
CA THR A 107 -26.17 -31.02 7.99
C THR A 107 -25.05 -31.80 7.31
N ILE A 108 -24.49 -32.81 7.99
CA ILE A 108 -23.34 -33.57 7.50
C ILE A 108 -23.67 -35.06 7.43
N SER A 109 -23.26 -35.67 6.33
CA SER A 109 -23.37 -37.12 6.13
C SER A 109 -22.36 -37.92 6.94
N LYS A 110 -22.67 -39.19 7.19
CA LYS A 110 -21.77 -40.15 7.80
C LYS A 110 -20.62 -40.51 6.85
N ILE A 111 -19.42 -40.70 7.40
CA ILE A 111 -18.22 -41.08 6.63
C ILE A 111 -18.51 -42.33 5.78
N GLY A 112 -18.25 -42.24 4.48
CA GLY A 112 -18.48 -43.34 3.53
C GLY A 112 -19.95 -43.62 3.18
N GLN A 113 -20.91 -42.93 3.80
CA GLN A 113 -22.35 -43.12 3.60
C GLN A 113 -23.02 -41.76 3.31
N PRO A 114 -22.92 -41.24 2.07
CA PRO A 114 -23.31 -39.87 1.75
C PRO A 114 -24.80 -39.59 2.00
N THR A 115 -25.69 -40.58 1.91
CA THR A 115 -27.13 -40.39 2.13
C THR A 115 -27.56 -40.46 3.59
N VAL A 116 -26.66 -40.81 4.51
CA VAL A 116 -26.99 -41.02 5.93
C VAL A 116 -26.58 -39.78 6.71
N PHE A 117 -27.54 -39.08 7.32
CA PHE A 117 -27.27 -37.97 8.23
C PHE A 117 -26.57 -38.46 9.50
N ASP A 118 -25.56 -37.72 9.97
CA ASP A 118 -24.74 -38.10 11.12
C ASP A 118 -24.66 -36.98 12.17
N SER A 119 -24.33 -35.77 11.75
CA SER A 119 -24.05 -34.65 12.64
C SER A 119 -24.21 -33.30 11.94
N VAL A 120 -24.07 -32.21 12.69
CA VAL A 120 -24.08 -30.85 12.14
C VAL A 120 -22.73 -30.17 12.32
N LEU A 121 -22.35 -29.31 11.36
CA LEU A 121 -21.23 -28.37 11.48
C LEU A 121 -21.84 -26.98 11.69
N ILE A 122 -21.44 -26.31 12.76
CA ILE A 122 -21.93 -24.98 13.10
C ILE A 122 -20.78 -24.01 12.97
N VAL A 123 -20.95 -23.00 12.13
CA VAL A 123 -19.93 -21.97 11.89
C VAL A 123 -20.57 -20.59 12.02
N ASN A 124 -19.86 -19.67 12.64
CA ASN A 124 -20.31 -18.29 12.73
C ASN A 124 -19.81 -17.51 11.50
N ALA A 125 -20.66 -16.69 10.92
CA ALA A 125 -20.25 -15.64 10.01
C ALA A 125 -20.06 -14.34 10.78
N ASN A 126 -18.80 -13.91 10.85
CA ASN A 126 -18.42 -12.65 11.44
C ASN A 126 -18.25 -11.63 10.33
N ASN A 127 -18.73 -10.41 10.56
CA ASN A 127 -18.36 -9.29 9.72
C ASN A 127 -16.85 -9.05 9.81
N ALA A 128 -16.28 -8.62 8.68
CA ALA A 128 -14.90 -8.24 8.59
C ALA A 128 -14.59 -7.10 9.59
N LEU A 129 -13.87 -7.40 10.68
CA LEU A 129 -13.36 -6.40 11.63
C LEU A 129 -12.07 -5.74 11.12
N THR A 130 -12.01 -5.47 9.82
CA THR A 130 -10.85 -4.87 9.15
C THR A 130 -11.15 -3.43 8.80
N THR A 131 -10.13 -2.59 8.91
CA THR A 131 -10.20 -1.18 8.51
C THR A 131 -10.26 -1.02 7.00
N LEU A 132 -9.78 -2.02 6.25
CA LEU A 132 -9.80 -2.07 4.80
C LEU A 132 -11.17 -2.57 4.30
N PRO A 133 -11.71 -2.02 3.19
CA PRO A 133 -12.97 -2.47 2.61
C PRO A 133 -12.81 -3.75 1.75
N VAL A 134 -12.14 -4.77 2.31
CA VAL A 134 -11.95 -6.08 1.67
C VAL A 134 -13.18 -6.98 1.87
N ALA A 135 -13.35 -7.95 0.98
CA ALA A 135 -14.25 -9.08 1.19
C ALA A 135 -13.55 -10.17 2.03
N GLN A 136 -14.34 -11.01 2.69
CA GLN A 136 -13.84 -12.15 3.44
C GLN A 136 -14.39 -13.44 2.84
N VAL A 137 -13.51 -14.37 2.49
CA VAL A 137 -13.91 -15.64 1.88
C VAL A 137 -13.34 -16.80 2.69
N ARG A 138 -14.18 -17.80 2.96
CA ARG A 138 -13.76 -19.07 3.55
C ARG A 138 -14.24 -20.26 2.72
N VAL A 139 -13.72 -21.43 3.04
CA VAL A 139 -14.04 -22.69 2.37
C VAL A 139 -14.60 -23.67 3.39
N VAL A 140 -15.68 -24.36 3.03
CA VAL A 140 -16.32 -25.39 3.88
C VAL A 140 -16.36 -26.70 3.12
N ASN A 141 -15.77 -27.77 3.66
CA ASN A 141 -15.79 -29.09 3.03
C ASN A 141 -16.75 -30.05 3.74
N LEU A 142 -17.81 -30.45 3.03
CA LEU A 142 -18.87 -31.33 3.53
C LEU A 142 -18.87 -32.72 2.87
N ILE A 143 -17.89 -33.04 2.03
CA ILE A 143 -17.80 -34.36 1.39
C ILE A 143 -17.33 -35.38 2.41
N ALA A 144 -18.17 -36.37 2.71
CA ALA A 144 -17.95 -37.39 3.75
C ALA A 144 -16.88 -38.45 3.39
N ASP A 145 -15.66 -37.99 3.14
CA ASP A 145 -14.46 -38.75 2.79
C ASP A 145 -13.23 -38.10 3.45
N THR A 146 -12.62 -38.79 4.41
CA THR A 146 -11.47 -38.27 5.18
C THR A 146 -10.16 -38.30 4.38
N ASN A 147 -10.13 -38.99 3.24
CA ASN A 147 -8.96 -39.04 2.35
C ASN A 147 -9.00 -37.95 1.28
N ARG A 148 -10.00 -37.06 1.34
CA ARG A 148 -10.17 -35.91 0.44
C ARG A 148 -10.00 -34.60 1.18
N THR A 149 -9.16 -33.74 0.62
CA THR A 149 -8.99 -32.36 1.08
C THR A 149 -9.04 -31.41 -0.11
N PHE A 150 -9.51 -30.19 0.09
CA PHE A 150 -9.63 -29.20 -0.98
C PHE A 150 -8.70 -28.01 -0.74
N ASP A 151 -7.89 -27.71 -1.74
CA ASP A 151 -7.10 -26.49 -1.80
C ASP A 151 -7.82 -25.48 -2.69
N VAL A 152 -8.05 -24.28 -2.18
CA VAL A 152 -8.67 -23.19 -2.94
C VAL A 152 -7.66 -22.07 -3.00
N ARG A 153 -7.41 -21.56 -4.20
CA ARG A 153 -6.43 -20.49 -4.45
C ARG A 153 -7.08 -19.34 -5.16
N VAL A 154 -6.64 -18.13 -4.85
CA VAL A 154 -7.05 -16.91 -5.56
C VAL A 154 -6.36 -16.89 -6.92
N GLY A 155 -7.14 -16.74 -7.99
CA GLY A 155 -6.67 -16.76 -9.37
C GLY A 155 -6.52 -18.17 -9.95
N CYS A 156 -5.32 -18.49 -10.41
CA CYS A 156 -4.98 -19.77 -11.04
C CYS A 156 -4.48 -20.82 -10.02
N PRO A 157 -4.36 -22.11 -10.42
CA PRO A 157 -3.88 -23.19 -9.54
C PRO A 157 -2.47 -22.97 -8.96
N ASN A 158 -1.64 -22.16 -9.62
CA ASN A 158 -0.32 -21.73 -9.14
C ASN A 158 -0.38 -20.46 -8.27
N GLY A 159 -1.56 -19.90 -8.02
CA GLY A 159 -1.78 -18.65 -7.30
C GLY A 159 -1.70 -18.78 -5.77
N THR A 160 -2.04 -17.68 -5.09
CA THR A 160 -1.99 -17.59 -3.62
C THR A 160 -3.07 -18.46 -2.99
N PRO A 161 -2.73 -19.35 -2.05
CA PRO A 161 -3.72 -20.16 -1.35
C PRO A 161 -4.64 -19.28 -0.51
N LEU A 162 -5.95 -19.55 -0.62
CA LEU A 162 -6.97 -18.93 0.22
C LEU A 162 -6.86 -19.45 1.65
N THR A 163 -6.32 -20.66 1.85
CA THR A 163 -6.19 -21.31 3.15
C THR A 163 -4.79 -21.85 3.33
N ALA A 164 -4.19 -21.70 4.53
CA ALA A 164 -2.82 -22.17 4.78
C ALA A 164 -2.64 -23.69 4.58
N THR A 165 -3.71 -24.46 4.76
CA THR A 165 -3.73 -25.91 4.53
C THR A 165 -5.00 -26.31 3.79
N PRO A 166 -4.95 -27.35 2.92
CA PRO A 166 -6.15 -27.90 2.29
C PRO A 166 -7.22 -28.27 3.33
N VAL A 167 -8.50 -27.99 3.02
CA VAL A 167 -9.62 -28.14 3.94
C VAL A 167 -10.13 -29.59 3.94
N PRO A 168 -10.00 -30.35 5.05
CA PRO A 168 -10.51 -31.71 5.15
C PRO A 168 -12.00 -31.73 5.47
N PHE A 169 -12.59 -32.93 5.40
CA PHE A 169 -13.99 -33.16 5.73
C PHE A 169 -14.37 -32.64 7.14
N LYS A 170 -15.56 -32.05 7.27
CA LYS A 170 -16.14 -31.46 8.50
C LYS A 170 -15.43 -30.22 9.02
N LEU A 171 -14.59 -29.56 8.21
CA LEU A 171 -13.97 -28.28 8.58
C LEU A 171 -14.44 -27.13 7.69
N ALA A 172 -14.51 -25.97 8.32
CA ALA A 172 -14.52 -24.68 7.65
C ALA A 172 -13.17 -24.00 7.91
N SER A 173 -12.61 -23.37 6.88
CA SER A 173 -11.41 -22.58 7.04
C SER A 173 -11.69 -21.29 7.81
N LEU A 174 -10.62 -20.63 8.27
CA LEU A 174 -10.68 -19.23 8.63
C LEU A 174 -11.01 -18.38 7.39
N TYR A 175 -11.50 -17.16 7.61
CA TYR A 175 -11.64 -16.18 6.55
C TYR A 175 -10.28 -15.68 6.09
N SER A 176 -10.17 -15.52 4.78
CA SER A 176 -9.08 -14.80 4.13
C SER A 176 -9.62 -13.56 3.45
N GLU A 177 -8.84 -12.50 3.51
CA GLU A 177 -9.18 -11.22 2.90
C GLU A 177 -8.92 -11.27 1.39
N VAL A 178 -9.91 -10.85 0.61
CA VAL A 178 -9.84 -10.78 -0.85
C VAL A 178 -10.35 -9.42 -1.30
N TYR A 179 -9.71 -8.84 -2.33
CA TYR A 179 -10.17 -7.57 -2.88
C TYR A 179 -11.62 -7.69 -3.42
N PRO A 180 -12.46 -6.66 -3.20
CA PRO A 180 -13.81 -6.62 -3.73
C PRO A 180 -13.79 -6.49 -5.27
N GLY A 181 -14.91 -6.83 -5.91
CA GLY A 181 -15.06 -6.84 -7.37
C GLY A 181 -15.08 -8.24 -7.95
N LEU A 182 -14.69 -8.37 -9.22
CA LEU A 182 -14.57 -9.67 -9.88
C LEU A 182 -13.39 -10.45 -9.28
N ALA A 183 -13.68 -11.59 -8.66
CA ALA A 183 -12.69 -12.50 -8.12
C ALA A 183 -12.71 -13.83 -8.88
N VAL A 184 -11.55 -14.46 -8.99
CA VAL A 184 -11.38 -15.76 -9.61
C VAL A 184 -10.75 -16.69 -8.58
N PHE A 185 -11.22 -17.94 -8.52
CA PHE A 185 -10.71 -18.97 -7.63
C PHE A 185 -10.47 -20.26 -8.40
N SER A 186 -9.31 -20.88 -8.20
CA SER A 186 -9.06 -22.25 -8.64
C SER A 186 -9.24 -23.22 -7.47
N ILE A 187 -9.86 -24.36 -7.74
CA ILE A 187 -10.11 -25.39 -6.74
C ILE A 187 -9.43 -26.68 -7.17
N SER A 188 -8.65 -27.26 -6.26
CA SER A 188 -7.95 -28.52 -6.44
C SER A 188 -8.34 -29.50 -5.33
N GLU A 189 -8.58 -30.76 -5.69
CA GLU A 189 -8.84 -31.85 -4.75
C GLU A 189 -7.55 -32.66 -4.57
N THR A 190 -7.17 -32.93 -3.33
CA THR A 190 -6.19 -33.96 -3.02
C THR A 190 -6.92 -35.19 -2.55
N LYS A 191 -6.75 -36.31 -3.25
CA LYS A 191 -7.33 -37.61 -2.89
C LYS A 191 -6.25 -38.68 -2.91
N ASN A 192 -6.06 -39.37 -1.77
CA ASN A 192 -5.01 -40.39 -1.62
C ASN A 192 -3.60 -39.90 -2.01
N GLY A 193 -3.29 -38.63 -1.73
CA GLY A 193 -2.00 -38.00 -2.07
C GLY A 193 -1.86 -37.54 -3.52
N VAL A 194 -2.86 -37.76 -4.38
CA VAL A 194 -2.90 -37.24 -5.76
C VAL A 194 -3.68 -35.94 -5.78
N VAL A 195 -3.08 -34.88 -6.34
CA VAL A 195 -3.73 -33.58 -6.55
C VAL A 195 -4.37 -33.57 -7.93
N ASN A 196 -5.62 -33.12 -8.00
CA ASN A 196 -6.37 -32.94 -9.24
C ASN A 196 -7.02 -31.55 -9.24
N VAL A 197 -6.74 -30.74 -10.26
CA VAL A 197 -7.38 -29.43 -10.43
C VAL A 197 -8.82 -29.67 -10.94
N ILE A 198 -9.81 -29.28 -10.14
CA ILE A 198 -11.23 -29.46 -10.49
C ILE A 198 -11.65 -28.39 -11.50
N GLY A 199 -11.26 -27.14 -11.27
CA GLY A 199 -11.62 -26.05 -12.16
C GLY A 199 -11.29 -24.66 -11.62
N THR A 200 -11.54 -23.68 -12.47
CA THR A 200 -11.40 -22.26 -12.17
C THR A 200 -12.76 -21.59 -12.29
N TYR A 201 -13.14 -20.81 -11.28
CA TYR A 201 -14.48 -20.22 -11.13
C TYR A 201 -14.36 -18.71 -10.86
N GLN A 202 -15.34 -17.95 -11.32
CA GLN A 202 -15.44 -16.50 -11.09
C GLN A 202 -16.69 -16.14 -10.31
N CYS A 203 -16.58 -15.10 -9.48
CA CYS A 203 -17.69 -14.49 -8.75
C CYS A 203 -17.48 -12.99 -8.53
N ILE A 204 -18.49 -12.31 -8.02
CA ILE A 204 -18.42 -10.89 -7.65
C ILE A 204 -18.47 -10.80 -6.12
N LEU A 205 -17.44 -10.19 -5.54
CA LEU A 205 -17.32 -9.92 -4.11
C LEU A 205 -17.67 -8.45 -3.83
N GLY A 206 -18.43 -8.20 -2.77
CA GLY A 206 -18.68 -6.85 -2.28
C GLY A 206 -17.79 -6.48 -1.10
N GLU A 207 -17.64 -5.18 -0.86
CA GLU A 207 -16.83 -4.65 0.23
C GLU A 207 -17.39 -5.06 1.60
N ARG A 208 -16.50 -5.49 2.52
CA ARG A 208 -16.82 -5.85 3.92
C ARG A 208 -17.90 -6.92 4.06
N LYS A 209 -18.04 -7.79 3.07
CA LYS A 209 -18.97 -8.91 3.06
C LYS A 209 -18.23 -10.24 3.28
N ALA A 210 -18.86 -11.14 4.01
CA ALA A 210 -18.39 -12.50 4.24
C ALA A 210 -19.06 -13.48 3.27
N TYR A 211 -18.24 -14.38 2.73
CA TYR A 211 -18.63 -15.38 1.75
C TYR A 211 -18.10 -16.76 2.13
N SER A 212 -18.84 -17.80 1.76
CA SER A 212 -18.38 -19.20 1.82
C SER A 212 -18.45 -19.88 0.47
N ILE A 213 -17.38 -20.59 0.14
CA ILE A 213 -17.35 -21.62 -0.89
C ILE A 213 -17.61 -22.97 -0.21
N ILE A 214 -18.80 -23.51 -0.37
CA ILE A 214 -19.21 -24.79 0.22
C ILE A 214 -19.02 -25.88 -0.82
N ILE A 215 -18.26 -26.90 -0.45
CA ILE A 215 -17.92 -28.05 -1.29
C ILE A 215 -18.74 -29.25 -0.81
N TYR A 216 -19.54 -29.81 -1.70
CA TYR A 216 -20.43 -30.93 -1.40
C TYR A 216 -20.48 -31.94 -2.56
N ARG A 217 -21.18 -33.06 -2.36
CA ARG A 217 -21.30 -34.13 -3.36
C ARG A 217 -22.73 -34.68 -3.39
N ASP A 218 -23.23 -34.97 -4.58
CA ASP A 218 -24.47 -35.72 -4.75
C ASP A 218 -24.29 -37.22 -4.41
N ALA A 219 -25.36 -37.91 -4.05
CA ALA A 219 -25.31 -39.33 -3.67
C ALA A 219 -24.83 -40.23 -4.81
N THR A 220 -25.12 -39.85 -6.05
CA THR A 220 -24.84 -40.62 -7.27
C THR A 220 -23.55 -40.18 -7.98
N SER A 221 -23.01 -39.02 -7.63
CA SER A 221 -21.86 -38.42 -8.31
C SER A 221 -20.56 -38.68 -7.54
N THR A 222 -19.47 -38.88 -8.28
CA THR A 222 -18.12 -38.87 -7.72
C THR A 222 -17.53 -37.48 -7.56
N ASP A 223 -18.15 -36.50 -8.22
CA ASP A 223 -17.61 -35.17 -8.47
C ASP A 223 -18.03 -34.19 -7.38
N ALA A 224 -17.15 -33.23 -7.10
CA ALA A 224 -17.44 -32.15 -6.17
C ALA A 224 -18.32 -31.08 -6.84
N TYR A 225 -19.31 -30.61 -6.11
CA TYR A 225 -20.15 -29.47 -6.46
C TYR A 225 -19.88 -28.31 -5.50
N PHE A 226 -20.16 -27.10 -5.97
CA PHE A 226 -19.85 -25.86 -5.27
C PHE A 226 -21.11 -25.04 -5.07
N LEU A 227 -21.33 -24.58 -3.85
CA LEU A 227 -22.32 -23.57 -3.51
C LEU A 227 -21.59 -22.35 -2.98
N PHE A 228 -21.89 -21.17 -3.54
CA PHE A 228 -21.28 -19.91 -3.12
C PHE A 228 -22.34 -19.01 -2.52
N ILE A 229 -22.09 -18.54 -1.30
CA ILE A 229 -23.09 -17.80 -0.50
C ILE A 229 -22.48 -16.54 0.09
N GLU A 230 -23.28 -15.47 0.13
CA GLU A 230 -23.04 -14.29 0.95
C GLU A 230 -23.68 -14.50 2.31
N GLU A 231 -22.85 -14.69 3.35
CA GLU A 231 -23.34 -15.11 4.66
C GLU A 231 -24.07 -13.99 5.40
N ASN A 232 -23.75 -12.74 5.04
CA ASN A 232 -24.42 -11.54 5.51
C ASN A 232 -25.86 -11.37 5.00
N ASP A 233 -26.20 -11.97 3.87
CA ASP A 233 -27.54 -11.93 3.33
C ASP A 233 -28.42 -12.90 4.11
N LEU A 234 -29.33 -12.38 4.94
CA LEU A 234 -30.15 -13.16 5.86
C LEU A 234 -31.34 -13.86 5.19
N THR A 235 -31.53 -13.64 3.88
CA THR A 235 -32.64 -14.18 3.10
C THR A 235 -32.30 -15.52 2.46
N SER A 236 -33.32 -16.20 1.95
CA SER A 236 -33.23 -17.40 1.12
C SER A 236 -32.55 -17.16 -0.24
N ASN A 237 -32.23 -15.92 -0.59
CA ASN A 237 -31.51 -15.55 -1.82
C ASN A 237 -30.02 -15.27 -1.58
N ALA A 238 -29.44 -15.78 -0.50
CA ALA A 238 -28.02 -15.56 -0.17
C ALA A 238 -27.03 -16.22 -1.15
N GLU A 239 -27.50 -17.11 -2.03
CA GLU A 239 -26.69 -17.73 -3.07
C GLU A 239 -26.18 -16.66 -4.06
N ARG A 240 -24.95 -16.84 -4.49
CA ARG A 240 -24.26 -15.94 -5.42
C ARG A 240 -23.69 -16.78 -6.56
N ALA A 241 -23.59 -16.15 -7.73
CA ALA A 241 -23.05 -16.81 -8.90
C ALA A 241 -21.57 -17.21 -8.67
N PHE A 242 -21.26 -18.48 -8.93
CA PHE A 242 -19.92 -19.05 -8.91
C PHE A 242 -19.73 -19.86 -10.18
N ILE A 243 -19.32 -19.16 -11.23
CA ILE A 243 -19.46 -19.64 -12.61
C ILE A 243 -18.09 -20.13 -13.09
N PRO A 244 -17.99 -21.30 -13.75
CA PRO A 244 -16.76 -21.72 -14.40
C PRO A 244 -16.21 -20.65 -15.35
N VAL A 245 -14.91 -20.42 -15.32
CA VAL A 245 -14.23 -19.53 -16.27
C VAL A 245 -13.99 -20.29 -17.57
N GLU A 246 -14.72 -19.91 -18.62
CA GLU A 246 -14.61 -20.50 -19.95
C GLU A 246 -13.32 -20.09 -20.67
N THR A 247 -12.94 -18.81 -20.58
CA THR A 247 -11.72 -18.27 -21.22
C THR A 247 -10.71 -17.87 -20.15
N ARG A 248 -9.61 -18.62 -20.07
CA ARG A 248 -8.55 -18.44 -19.07
C ARG A 248 -7.35 -17.77 -19.74
N THR A 249 -7.45 -16.47 -19.99
CA THR A 249 -6.37 -15.73 -20.64
C THR A 249 -5.94 -14.52 -19.84
N ALA A 250 -4.70 -14.08 -20.04
CA ALA A 250 -4.15 -12.81 -19.57
C ALA A 250 -3.63 -12.01 -20.75
N ASP A 251 -3.58 -10.70 -20.57
CA ASP A 251 -3.06 -9.75 -21.54
C ASP A 251 -1.63 -9.38 -21.16
N ILE A 252 -0.71 -9.56 -22.09
CA ILE A 252 0.73 -9.40 -21.84
C ILE A 252 1.32 -8.45 -22.87
N ARG A 253 2.14 -7.52 -22.41
CA ARG A 253 2.97 -6.68 -23.25
C ARG A 253 4.42 -6.73 -22.80
N VAL A 254 5.33 -6.42 -23.71
CA VAL A 254 6.76 -6.44 -23.46
C VAL A 254 7.28 -5.02 -23.61
N LEU A 255 8.02 -4.55 -22.61
CA LEU A 255 8.76 -3.29 -22.64
C LEU A 255 10.25 -3.62 -22.76
N ASN A 256 10.89 -3.19 -23.85
CA ASN A 256 12.32 -3.36 -24.01
C ASN A 256 13.06 -2.08 -23.64
N LEU A 257 13.82 -2.11 -22.54
CA LEU A 257 14.73 -1.04 -22.10
C LEU A 257 16.20 -1.45 -22.19
N SER A 258 16.48 -2.62 -22.76
CA SER A 258 17.85 -3.06 -23.02
C SER A 258 18.44 -2.35 -24.24
N THR A 259 19.76 -2.46 -24.36
CA THR A 259 20.56 -1.96 -25.49
C THR A 259 20.44 -2.80 -26.77
N SER A 260 19.71 -3.92 -26.75
CA SER A 260 19.57 -4.85 -27.88
C SER A 260 18.10 -5.16 -28.18
N ASN A 261 17.81 -5.63 -29.38
CA ASN A 261 16.45 -6.07 -29.70
C ASN A 261 16.13 -7.37 -28.94
N VAL A 262 14.87 -7.56 -28.56
CA VAL A 262 14.46 -8.71 -27.74
C VAL A 262 13.30 -9.48 -28.36
N ASP A 263 13.42 -10.81 -28.33
CA ASP A 263 12.34 -11.77 -28.53
C ASP A 263 11.88 -12.24 -27.16
N VAL A 264 10.57 -12.28 -26.91
CA VAL A 264 10.01 -12.82 -25.65
C VAL A 264 8.94 -13.83 -25.96
N SER A 265 8.95 -14.94 -25.22
CA SER A 265 8.00 -16.05 -25.36
C SER A 265 7.60 -16.60 -24.00
N LEU A 266 6.43 -17.26 -23.95
CA LEU A 266 6.03 -18.12 -22.85
C LEU A 266 6.61 -19.52 -23.07
N SER A 267 7.52 -19.93 -22.20
CA SER A 267 8.20 -21.22 -22.33
C SER A 267 7.24 -22.40 -22.17
N ASN A 268 6.22 -22.25 -21.30
CA ASN A 268 5.26 -23.31 -21.00
C ASN A 268 4.41 -23.69 -22.22
N THR A 269 4.13 -22.74 -23.11
CA THR A 269 3.25 -22.93 -24.27
C THR A 269 3.98 -22.82 -25.61
N GLY A 270 5.22 -22.30 -25.61
CA GLY A 270 5.94 -21.93 -26.83
C GLY A 270 5.37 -20.70 -27.54
N GLN A 271 4.38 -20.01 -26.96
CA GLN A 271 3.76 -18.84 -27.57
C GLN A 271 4.76 -17.68 -27.60
N SER A 272 5.03 -17.14 -28.79
CA SER A 272 5.78 -15.90 -28.95
C SER A 272 4.91 -14.72 -28.52
N LEU A 273 5.40 -13.89 -27.61
CA LEU A 273 4.76 -12.65 -27.17
C LEU A 273 5.19 -11.47 -28.05
N VAL A 274 6.48 -11.42 -28.40
CA VAL A 274 7.02 -10.44 -29.34
C VAL A 274 8.26 -11.01 -30.03
N LYS A 275 8.57 -10.50 -31.24
CA LYS A 275 9.80 -10.79 -31.98
C LYS A 275 10.47 -9.50 -32.44
N GLY A 276 11.76 -9.36 -32.19
CA GLY A 276 12.61 -8.27 -32.64
C GLY A 276 12.21 -6.92 -32.07
N LEU A 277 11.67 -6.88 -30.84
CA LEU A 277 11.22 -5.63 -30.24
C LEU A 277 12.42 -4.69 -30.07
N GLY A 278 12.35 -3.52 -30.70
CA GLY A 278 13.41 -2.52 -30.68
C GLY A 278 13.66 -1.96 -29.28
N THR A 279 14.83 -1.36 -29.08
CA THR A 279 15.18 -0.68 -27.82
C THR A 279 14.23 0.48 -27.52
N SER A 280 13.95 0.73 -26.24
CA SER A 280 13.04 1.79 -25.77
C SER A 280 11.67 1.74 -26.45
N SER A 281 11.08 0.54 -26.54
CA SER A 281 9.75 0.36 -27.13
C SER A 281 8.90 -0.62 -26.34
N ILE A 282 7.58 -0.44 -26.46
CA ILE A 282 6.59 -1.33 -25.87
C ILE A 282 5.80 -2.03 -26.97
N SER A 283 5.61 -3.34 -26.83
CA SER A 283 4.88 -4.14 -27.82
C SER A 283 3.39 -3.84 -27.83
N SER A 284 2.68 -4.35 -28.83
CA SER A 284 1.23 -4.55 -28.73
C SER A 284 0.93 -5.54 -27.59
N ILE A 285 -0.30 -5.46 -27.07
CA ILE A 285 -0.82 -6.44 -26.12
C ILE A 285 -1.05 -7.77 -26.85
N THR A 286 -0.55 -8.85 -26.27
CA THR A 286 -0.76 -10.23 -26.72
C THR A 286 -1.51 -10.98 -25.64
N THR A 287 -2.63 -11.59 -26.02
CA THR A 287 -3.40 -12.46 -25.13
C THR A 287 -2.76 -13.84 -25.07
N ALA A 288 -2.54 -14.35 -23.87
CA ALA A 288 -1.92 -15.64 -23.61
C ALA A 288 -2.79 -16.50 -22.68
N PRO A 289 -2.77 -17.84 -22.81
CA PRO A 289 -3.46 -18.72 -21.89
C PRO A 289 -2.85 -18.65 -20.48
N THR A 290 -3.69 -18.89 -19.48
CA THR A 290 -3.37 -18.86 -18.04
C THR A 290 -4.01 -20.04 -17.35
N CYS A 291 -3.53 -20.37 -16.15
CA CYS A 291 -4.02 -21.51 -15.37
C CYS A 291 -3.81 -22.87 -16.07
N GLU A 292 -2.77 -22.99 -16.91
CA GLU A 292 -2.46 -24.23 -17.65
C GLU A 292 -1.84 -25.32 -16.75
N GLY A 293 -1.39 -24.95 -15.54
CA GLY A 293 -0.86 -25.92 -14.58
C GLY A 293 -0.65 -25.34 -13.18
N GLU A 294 -0.09 -26.16 -12.30
CA GLU A 294 0.23 -25.82 -10.91
C GLU A 294 1.58 -25.10 -10.74
N ARG A 295 2.38 -25.03 -11.81
CA ARG A 295 3.67 -24.33 -11.82
C ARG A 295 3.50 -22.90 -12.30
N ALA A 296 4.42 -22.03 -11.89
CA ALA A 296 4.48 -20.65 -12.39
C ALA A 296 4.64 -20.62 -13.92
N ASP A 297 4.10 -19.58 -14.53
CA ASP A 297 4.24 -19.31 -15.95
C ASP A 297 5.63 -18.72 -16.21
N VAL A 298 6.40 -19.34 -17.11
CA VAL A 298 7.80 -18.99 -17.35
C VAL A 298 7.93 -18.16 -18.63
N PHE A 299 8.51 -16.98 -18.49
CA PHE A 299 8.84 -16.07 -19.57
C PHE A 299 10.30 -16.26 -19.95
N ALA A 300 10.58 -16.37 -21.24
CA ALA A 300 11.93 -16.46 -21.78
C ALA A 300 12.18 -15.31 -22.77
N ALA A 301 13.25 -14.57 -22.53
CA ALA A 301 13.73 -13.52 -23.40
C ALA A 301 15.04 -13.94 -24.08
N THR A 302 15.15 -13.69 -25.38
CA THR A 302 16.38 -13.84 -26.17
C THR A 302 16.74 -12.51 -26.78
N TYR A 303 17.95 -12.04 -26.52
CA TYR A 303 18.46 -10.77 -26.99
C TYR A 303 19.21 -10.98 -28.32
N SER A 304 19.18 -9.99 -29.20
CA SER A 304 19.81 -10.09 -30.53
C SER A 304 21.33 -10.29 -30.50
N ASP A 305 21.97 -10.01 -29.36
CA ASP A 305 23.40 -10.25 -29.12
C ASP A 305 23.71 -11.64 -28.55
N GLY A 306 22.70 -12.50 -28.41
CA GLY A 306 22.82 -13.89 -27.97
C GLY A 306 22.61 -14.10 -26.47
N ARG A 307 22.42 -13.05 -25.67
CA ARG A 307 22.06 -13.19 -24.25
C ARG A 307 20.64 -13.76 -24.11
N THR A 308 20.38 -14.41 -22.98
CA THR A 308 19.06 -14.96 -22.64
C THR A 308 18.71 -14.66 -21.19
N ALA A 309 17.42 -14.49 -20.91
CA ALA A 309 16.90 -14.33 -19.55
C ALA A 309 15.61 -15.12 -19.37
N THR A 310 15.36 -15.60 -18.16
CA THR A 310 14.11 -16.27 -17.80
C THR A 310 13.65 -15.83 -16.42
N ASP A 311 12.35 -15.64 -16.27
CA ASP A 311 11.69 -15.35 -15.00
C ASP A 311 10.29 -15.98 -15.01
N SER A 312 9.64 -16.07 -13.86
CA SER A 312 8.33 -16.70 -13.75
C SER A 312 7.41 -16.02 -12.76
N THR A 313 6.12 -15.97 -13.09
CA THR A 313 5.08 -15.51 -12.18
C THR A 313 3.84 -16.39 -12.32
N SER A 314 3.01 -16.43 -11.29
CA SER A 314 1.67 -17.02 -11.42
C SER A 314 0.75 -16.01 -12.09
N MET A 315 0.36 -16.27 -13.35
CA MET A 315 -0.59 -15.40 -14.03
C MET A 315 -2.00 -15.57 -13.46
N THR A 316 -2.79 -14.50 -13.48
CA THR A 316 -4.20 -14.53 -13.10
C THR A 316 -5.08 -14.36 -14.34
N VAL A 317 -6.23 -15.03 -14.36
CA VAL A 317 -7.26 -14.84 -15.38
C VAL A 317 -7.62 -13.36 -15.51
N ARG A 318 -7.63 -12.85 -16.75
CA ARG A 318 -7.85 -11.44 -17.12
C ARG A 318 -6.85 -10.46 -16.48
N GLY A 319 -5.74 -10.97 -15.98
CA GLY A 319 -4.63 -10.14 -15.54
C GLY A 319 -3.94 -9.48 -16.72
N LYS A 320 -3.43 -8.27 -16.48
CA LYS A 320 -2.53 -7.52 -17.34
C LYS A 320 -1.10 -7.63 -16.81
N TYR A 321 -0.15 -7.89 -17.68
CA TYR A 321 1.27 -8.05 -17.33
C TYR A 321 2.16 -7.25 -18.27
N THR A 322 3.18 -6.60 -17.71
CA THR A 322 4.28 -5.99 -18.47
C THR A 322 5.56 -6.76 -18.18
N VAL A 323 6.15 -7.37 -19.20
CA VAL A 323 7.47 -8.00 -19.11
C VAL A 323 8.51 -6.97 -19.51
N ILE A 324 9.37 -6.55 -18.58
CA ILE A 324 10.34 -5.49 -18.79
C ILE A 324 11.71 -6.12 -19.02
N ALA A 325 12.22 -6.07 -20.24
CA ALA A 325 13.55 -6.57 -20.58
C ALA A 325 14.60 -5.47 -20.39
N VAL A 326 15.64 -5.76 -19.62
CA VAL A 326 16.73 -4.84 -19.26
C VAL A 326 18.10 -5.49 -19.40
N ASP A 327 19.14 -4.66 -19.35
CA ASP A 327 20.53 -5.10 -19.21
C ASP A 327 20.91 -5.24 -17.72
N SER A 328 21.69 -6.26 -17.39
CA SER A 328 22.27 -6.49 -16.06
C SER A 328 23.74 -6.83 -16.23
N GLY A 329 24.59 -5.81 -16.38
CA GLY A 329 26.01 -5.97 -16.69
C GLY A 329 26.23 -6.68 -18.03
N SER A 330 26.86 -7.86 -18.00
CA SER A 330 27.10 -8.69 -19.20
C SER A 330 25.95 -9.66 -19.53
N SER A 331 24.87 -9.68 -18.74
CA SER A 331 23.69 -10.54 -18.93
C SER A 331 22.44 -9.71 -19.27
N GLY A 332 21.44 -10.36 -19.85
CA GLY A 332 20.08 -9.81 -19.95
C GLY A 332 19.27 -10.22 -18.72
N GLN A 333 18.24 -9.44 -18.38
CA GLN A 333 17.29 -9.77 -17.32
C GLN A 333 15.88 -9.30 -17.68
N ILE A 334 14.87 -9.99 -17.17
CA ILE A 334 13.47 -9.56 -17.29
C ILE A 334 12.88 -9.36 -15.89
N VAL A 335 12.03 -8.34 -15.76
CA VAL A 335 11.23 -8.07 -14.57
C VAL A 335 9.75 -8.19 -14.97
N ILE A 336 8.97 -8.99 -14.26
CA ILE A 336 7.55 -9.18 -14.58
C ILE A 336 6.68 -8.32 -13.66
N ALA A 337 6.02 -7.31 -14.23
CA ALA A 337 5.12 -6.43 -13.52
C ALA A 337 3.66 -6.87 -13.70
N PRO A 338 2.96 -7.37 -12.65
CA PRO A 338 1.57 -7.79 -12.73
C PRO A 338 0.62 -6.58 -12.77
N THR A 339 -0.69 -6.82 -12.83
CA THR A 339 -1.70 -5.75 -12.82
C THR A 339 -1.58 -4.89 -11.57
N ILE A 340 -1.75 -3.57 -11.72
CA ILE A 340 -1.71 -2.64 -10.59
C ILE A 340 -3.01 -2.76 -9.80
N GLN A 341 -2.93 -3.29 -8.59
CA GLN A 341 -4.05 -3.27 -7.63
C GLN A 341 -4.21 -1.86 -7.07
N ARG A 342 -5.32 -1.20 -7.40
CA ARG A 342 -5.56 0.18 -6.96
C ARG A 342 -5.74 0.23 -5.43
N PRO A 343 -5.03 1.12 -4.71
CA PRO A 343 -5.26 1.35 -3.29
C PRO A 343 -6.69 1.85 -3.03
N PHE A 344 -7.23 1.54 -1.85
CA PHE A 344 -8.53 2.05 -1.43
C PHE A 344 -8.50 3.58 -1.33
N GLY A 345 -9.58 4.24 -1.78
CA GLY A 345 -9.66 5.71 -1.81
C GLY A 345 -8.87 6.38 -2.95
N ALA A 346 -8.40 5.62 -3.95
CA ALA A 346 -7.70 6.15 -5.12
C ALA A 346 -8.64 6.65 -6.25
N ILE A 347 -9.92 6.89 -5.96
CA ILE A 347 -10.87 7.47 -6.92
C ILE A 347 -10.47 8.92 -7.19
N GLY A 348 -10.39 9.30 -8.47
CA GLY A 348 -9.93 10.62 -8.93
C GLY A 348 -8.42 10.81 -8.87
N LYS A 349 -7.68 9.83 -8.32
CA LYS A 349 -6.22 9.88 -8.17
C LYS A 349 -5.52 9.06 -9.25
N SER A 350 -4.25 9.38 -9.48
CA SER A 350 -3.36 8.53 -10.25
C SER A 350 -2.74 7.48 -9.33
N VAL A 351 -2.55 6.25 -9.81
CA VAL A 351 -1.88 5.19 -9.04
C VAL A 351 -0.52 4.90 -9.66
N ILE A 352 0.54 4.97 -8.86
CA ILE A 352 1.91 4.75 -9.31
C ILE A 352 2.51 3.58 -8.55
N ARG A 353 3.09 2.63 -9.30
CA ARG A 353 3.96 1.59 -8.76
C ARG A 353 5.37 1.82 -9.27
N VAL A 354 6.36 1.68 -8.40
CA VAL A 354 7.77 1.81 -8.77
C VAL A 354 8.33 0.44 -9.10
N VAL A 355 9.04 0.32 -10.22
CA VAL A 355 9.75 -0.90 -10.64
C VAL A 355 11.24 -0.59 -10.70
N ASN A 356 12.05 -1.28 -9.90
CA ASN A 356 13.50 -1.15 -10.01
C ASN A 356 14.06 -2.22 -10.96
N ALA A 357 14.31 -1.83 -12.20
CA ALA A 357 14.94 -2.62 -13.24
C ALA A 357 16.39 -2.17 -13.54
N SER A 358 17.04 -1.44 -12.61
CA SER A 358 18.45 -1.05 -12.70
C SER A 358 19.30 -1.97 -11.83
N ALA A 359 20.22 -2.71 -12.46
CA ALA A 359 21.18 -3.55 -11.74
C ALA A 359 22.31 -2.71 -11.12
N ARG A 360 22.54 -1.49 -11.61
CA ARG A 360 23.58 -0.58 -11.08
C ARG A 360 23.29 -0.13 -9.65
N SER A 361 22.02 0.00 -9.27
CA SER A 361 21.61 0.37 -7.92
C SER A 361 21.07 -0.82 -7.14
N ARG A 362 21.79 -1.24 -6.09
CA ARG A 362 21.36 -2.34 -5.22
C ARG A 362 19.95 -2.14 -4.65
N SER A 363 19.64 -0.92 -4.20
CA SER A 363 18.36 -0.57 -3.61
C SER A 363 18.12 0.93 -3.72
N ILE A 364 16.88 1.31 -4.05
CA ILE A 364 16.49 2.70 -4.33
C ILE A 364 15.30 3.16 -3.48
N VAL A 365 15.25 4.47 -3.29
CA VAL A 365 14.11 5.21 -2.74
C VAL A 365 13.65 6.22 -3.78
N VAL A 366 12.34 6.24 -4.06
CA VAL A 366 11.72 7.22 -4.96
C VAL A 366 10.82 8.14 -4.16
N SER A 367 11.06 9.45 -4.29
CA SER A 367 10.31 10.48 -3.59
C SER A 367 9.75 11.54 -4.52
N LEU A 368 8.56 12.02 -4.18
CA LEU A 368 7.95 13.21 -4.72
C LEU A 368 8.48 14.44 -3.97
N GLY A 369 8.87 15.46 -4.74
CA GLY A 369 9.15 16.79 -4.23
C GLY A 369 7.89 17.57 -3.86
N ALA A 370 8.09 18.73 -3.23
CA ALA A 370 7.03 19.68 -2.94
C ALA A 370 6.39 20.19 -4.25
N ARG A 371 5.06 20.29 -4.25
CA ARG A 371 4.27 20.74 -5.41
C ARG A 371 3.03 21.47 -4.94
N SER A 372 2.46 22.32 -5.79
CA SER A 372 1.19 22.96 -5.46
C SER A 372 0.08 21.93 -5.32
N ASP A 373 -0.74 22.08 -4.29
CA ASP A 373 -1.90 21.24 -4.02
C ASP A 373 -3.01 22.12 -3.44
N VAL A 374 -4.11 22.25 -4.20
CA VAL A 374 -5.25 23.10 -3.82
C VAL A 374 -6.01 22.57 -2.60
N LEU A 375 -5.82 21.30 -2.23
CA LEU A 375 -6.42 20.69 -1.05
C LEU A 375 -5.56 20.88 0.20
N ALA A 376 -4.28 21.24 0.06
CA ALA A 376 -3.39 21.49 1.18
C ALA A 376 -3.70 22.87 1.83
N PRO A 377 -3.68 23.00 3.17
CA PRO A 377 -4.04 24.25 3.86
C PRO A 377 -3.23 25.48 3.43
N ASN A 378 -1.95 25.30 3.08
CA ASN A 378 -1.06 26.35 2.61
C ASN A 378 -0.89 26.35 1.08
N GLY A 379 -1.66 25.55 0.35
CA GLY A 379 -1.58 25.39 -1.10
C GLY A 379 -0.39 24.55 -1.60
N ILE A 380 0.34 23.87 -0.71
CA ILE A 380 1.55 23.09 -1.04
C ILE A 380 1.48 21.71 -0.40
N ALA A 381 1.56 20.66 -1.21
CA ALA A 381 1.82 19.32 -0.71
C ALA A 381 3.29 19.18 -0.35
N ALA A 382 3.57 18.72 0.88
CA ALA A 382 4.91 18.36 1.30
C ALA A 382 5.45 17.19 0.45
N GLY A 383 6.78 17.11 0.34
CA GLY A 383 7.42 15.97 -0.30
C GLY A 383 7.05 14.66 0.41
N SER A 384 6.89 13.59 -0.36
CA SER A 384 6.50 12.28 0.15
C SER A 384 7.28 11.17 -0.54
N THR A 385 7.53 10.08 0.18
CA THR A 385 8.18 8.92 -0.42
C THR A 385 7.12 7.97 -0.97
N ILE A 386 7.22 7.60 -2.25
CA ILE A 386 6.27 6.69 -2.91
C ILE A 386 6.78 5.25 -2.99
N ALA A 387 8.10 5.06 -2.84
CA ALA A 387 8.70 3.73 -2.71
C ALA A 387 10.00 3.81 -1.90
N ARG A 388 10.24 2.81 -1.04
CA ARG A 388 11.45 2.69 -0.20
C ARG A 388 12.05 1.31 -0.35
N ASP A 389 13.38 1.26 -0.32
CA ASP A 389 14.17 0.03 -0.24
C ASP A 389 13.86 -0.97 -1.36
N ILE A 390 13.55 -0.46 -2.55
CA ILE A 390 13.23 -1.28 -3.71
C ILE A 390 14.54 -1.80 -4.29
N VAL A 391 14.83 -3.07 -4.02
CA VAL A 391 15.99 -3.76 -4.59
C VAL A 391 15.80 -3.99 -6.10
N PHE A 392 16.90 -4.21 -6.81
CA PHE A 392 16.82 -4.60 -8.21
C PHE A 392 15.93 -5.84 -8.39
N ASP A 393 15.15 -5.87 -9.47
CA ASP A 393 14.18 -6.93 -9.80
C ASP A 393 12.99 -7.01 -8.83
N SER A 394 12.61 -5.87 -8.25
CA SER A 394 11.45 -5.79 -7.36
C SER A 394 10.55 -4.60 -7.64
N LEU A 395 9.31 -4.71 -7.15
CA LEU A 395 8.25 -3.75 -7.34
C LEU A 395 7.80 -3.20 -5.98
N SER A 396 7.46 -1.91 -5.93
CA SER A 396 6.84 -1.32 -4.76
C SER A 396 5.37 -1.71 -4.63
N ALA A 397 4.79 -1.48 -3.45
CA ALA A 397 3.34 -1.35 -3.35
C ALA A 397 2.87 -0.12 -4.20
N PRO A 398 1.69 -0.19 -4.82
CA PRO A 398 1.12 0.94 -5.54
C PRO A 398 0.71 2.06 -4.58
N THR A 399 0.99 3.30 -4.96
CA THR A 399 0.68 4.50 -4.17
C THR A 399 -0.23 5.42 -4.96
N ALA A 400 -1.32 5.89 -4.33
CA ALA A 400 -2.20 6.88 -4.92
C ALA A 400 -1.62 8.29 -4.75
N VAL A 401 -1.56 9.05 -5.83
CA VAL A 401 -1.02 10.42 -5.87
C VAL A 401 -2.01 11.34 -6.59
N GLU A 402 -1.97 12.62 -6.25
CA GLU A 402 -2.78 13.62 -6.95
C GLU A 402 -2.34 13.74 -8.42
N PRO A 403 -3.30 13.87 -9.36
CA PRO A 403 -3.00 14.01 -10.78
C PRO A 403 -2.26 15.32 -11.07
N GLY A 404 -1.51 15.36 -12.17
CA GLY A 404 -0.74 16.54 -12.61
C GLY A 404 0.76 16.30 -12.65
N LEU A 405 1.53 17.39 -12.47
CA LEU A 405 2.99 17.37 -12.54
C LEU A 405 3.60 16.82 -11.23
N LEU A 406 4.42 15.79 -11.37
CA LEU A 406 5.10 15.09 -10.30
C LEU A 406 6.61 15.37 -10.35
N PRO A 407 7.16 16.16 -9.42
CA PRO A 407 8.60 16.30 -9.26
C PRO A 407 9.16 15.04 -8.59
N LEU A 408 10.04 14.32 -9.27
CA LEU A 408 10.56 13.03 -8.83
C LEU A 408 12.06 13.10 -8.52
N THR A 409 12.45 12.37 -7.49
CA THR A 409 13.85 12.13 -7.14
C THR A 409 14.04 10.65 -6.85
N VAL A 410 15.08 10.06 -7.41
CA VAL A 410 15.52 8.70 -7.14
C VAL A 410 16.83 8.78 -6.37
N THR A 411 16.88 8.11 -5.23
CA THR A 411 18.05 8.10 -4.35
C THR A 411 18.45 6.67 -3.99
N THR A 412 19.70 6.48 -3.57
CA THR A 412 20.13 5.20 -2.99
C THR A 412 19.53 4.99 -1.60
N SER A 413 19.12 3.76 -1.27
CA SER A 413 18.69 3.39 0.09
C SER A 413 19.83 3.34 1.11
N SER A 414 21.09 3.36 0.67
CA SER A 414 22.26 3.31 1.55
C SER A 414 22.56 4.66 2.21
N THR A 415 23.38 4.61 3.26
CA THR A 415 24.07 5.78 3.81
C THR A 415 25.54 5.77 3.36
N PRO A 416 26.07 6.87 2.78
CA PRO A 416 25.35 8.12 2.49
C PRO A 416 24.32 7.97 1.36
N THR A 417 23.26 8.76 1.48
CA THR A 417 22.20 8.85 0.46
C THR A 417 22.70 9.70 -0.70
N ASN A 418 22.68 9.14 -1.91
CA ASN A 418 23.01 9.85 -3.14
C ASN A 418 21.76 9.99 -4.01
N ILE A 419 21.55 11.17 -4.60
CA ILE A 419 20.61 11.33 -5.71
C ILE A 419 21.23 10.71 -6.97
N ILE A 420 20.52 9.75 -7.56
CA ILE A 420 20.95 9.02 -8.76
C ILE A 420 20.16 9.41 -10.01
N ASP A 421 18.92 9.90 -9.85
CA ASP A 421 18.15 10.49 -10.94
C ASP A 421 17.22 11.58 -10.40
N VAL A 422 17.01 12.63 -11.19
CA VAL A 422 16.13 13.75 -10.89
C VAL A 422 15.30 14.02 -12.13
N THR A 423 13.99 13.86 -12.01
CA THR A 423 13.11 13.87 -13.18
C THR A 423 11.73 14.41 -12.84
N ARG A 424 10.87 14.55 -13.85
CA ARG A 424 9.49 15.00 -13.69
C ARG A 424 8.58 14.18 -14.58
N ALA A 425 7.39 13.87 -14.06
CA ALA A 425 6.35 13.14 -14.79
C ALA A 425 5.04 13.92 -14.77
N THR A 426 4.17 13.70 -15.74
CA THR A 426 2.79 14.19 -15.71
C THR A 426 1.86 13.00 -15.72
N VAL A 427 0.91 12.94 -14.78
CA VAL A 427 -0.04 11.84 -14.65
C VAL A 427 -1.47 12.34 -14.74
N ALA A 428 -2.35 11.52 -15.34
CA ALA A 428 -3.76 11.81 -15.49
C ALA A 428 -4.58 11.18 -14.35
N PRO A 429 -5.74 11.77 -13.97
CA PRO A 429 -6.62 11.18 -12.97
C PRO A 429 -7.11 9.80 -13.42
N ASP A 430 -7.38 8.93 -12.44
CA ASP A 430 -7.93 7.60 -12.64
C ASP A 430 -7.09 6.65 -13.50
N LYS A 431 -5.81 6.96 -13.74
CA LYS A 431 -4.88 6.10 -14.47
C LYS A 431 -3.89 5.37 -13.56
N ASN A 432 -3.39 4.24 -14.05
CA ASN A 432 -2.39 3.41 -13.39
C ASN A 432 -1.06 3.49 -14.17
N TYR A 433 0.05 3.66 -13.45
CA TYR A 433 1.37 3.82 -14.06
C TYR A 433 2.42 2.97 -13.36
N ASP A 434 3.28 2.34 -14.16
CA ASP A 434 4.58 1.84 -13.70
C ASP A 434 5.64 2.92 -13.92
N LEU A 435 6.31 3.33 -12.85
CA LEU A 435 7.50 4.17 -12.88
C LEU A 435 8.72 3.26 -12.85
N VAL A 436 9.33 3.06 -14.03
CA VAL A 436 10.41 2.10 -14.23
C VAL A 436 11.76 2.80 -14.14
N ILE A 437 12.60 2.36 -13.21
CA ILE A 437 13.98 2.83 -13.04
C ILE A 437 14.88 1.81 -13.69
N TYR A 438 15.71 2.22 -14.66
CA TYR A 438 16.52 1.30 -15.47
C TYR A 438 17.88 1.90 -15.82
N ASP A 439 18.80 1.07 -16.31
CA ASP A 439 20.11 1.50 -16.78
C ASP A 439 20.08 1.77 -18.29
N ASP A 440 20.46 2.98 -18.73
CA ASP A 440 20.61 3.33 -20.16
C ASP A 440 22.00 3.00 -20.74
N GLY A 441 22.77 2.19 -20.01
CA GLY A 441 24.18 1.91 -20.26
C GLY A 441 25.14 2.90 -19.57
N SER A 442 24.81 4.19 -19.57
CA SER A 442 25.69 5.25 -19.03
C SER A 442 25.29 5.71 -17.63
N ARG A 443 23.99 5.81 -17.37
CA ARG A 443 23.41 6.26 -16.10
C ARG A 443 22.07 5.58 -15.84
N ILE A 444 21.55 5.81 -14.64
CA ILE A 444 20.21 5.40 -14.24
C ILE A 444 19.22 6.41 -14.79
N ARG A 445 18.12 5.92 -15.34
CA ARG A 445 17.03 6.70 -15.92
C ARG A 445 15.70 6.24 -15.37
N THR A 446 14.73 7.14 -15.47
CA THR A 446 13.34 6.84 -15.12
C THR A 446 12.45 6.94 -16.35
N MET A 447 11.50 6.02 -16.48
CA MET A 447 10.45 6.03 -17.50
C MET A 447 9.09 5.87 -16.83
N LEU A 448 8.05 6.50 -17.39
CA LEU A 448 6.67 6.31 -16.96
C LEU A 448 5.93 5.53 -18.04
N VAL A 449 5.25 4.46 -17.65
CA VAL A 449 4.47 3.61 -18.56
C VAL A 449 3.05 3.51 -18.03
N GLU A 450 2.07 3.93 -18.83
CA GLU A 450 0.66 3.81 -18.45
C GLU A 450 0.16 2.37 -18.69
N GLU A 451 -0.72 1.84 -17.83
CA GLU A 451 -1.12 0.42 -17.85
C GLU A 451 -1.79 -0.06 -19.16
N GLU A 452 -2.37 0.84 -19.95
CA GLU A 452 -3.02 0.55 -21.24
C GLU A 452 -2.17 0.93 -22.46
N GLU A 453 -1.01 1.56 -22.25
CA GLU A 453 -0.10 1.93 -23.33
C GLU A 453 0.37 0.72 -24.14
N SER A 454 0.38 0.82 -25.47
CA SER A 454 0.80 -0.29 -26.32
C SER A 454 1.32 0.19 -27.67
N SER A 455 2.22 -0.61 -28.26
CA SER A 455 2.78 -0.38 -29.59
C SER A 455 3.35 1.03 -29.80
N SER A 456 4.10 1.54 -28.83
CA SER A 456 4.71 2.88 -28.87
C SER A 456 6.23 2.83 -28.69
N THR A 457 6.91 3.86 -29.21
CA THR A 457 8.29 4.16 -28.79
C THR A 457 8.21 4.93 -27.49
N MET A 458 8.98 4.49 -26.50
CA MET A 458 9.05 5.08 -25.19
C MET A 458 10.23 6.03 -25.09
N GLN A 459 10.07 7.08 -24.30
CA GLN A 459 11.15 8.02 -24.01
C GLN A 459 11.40 8.06 -22.49
N PRO A 460 12.66 8.21 -22.06
CA PRO A 460 12.94 8.55 -20.67
C PRO A 460 12.20 9.82 -20.28
N LEU A 461 11.83 9.92 -19.00
CA LEU A 461 11.32 11.17 -18.46
C LEU A 461 12.39 12.26 -18.56
N PRO A 462 12.00 13.52 -18.80
CA PRO A 462 12.94 14.61 -18.99
C PRO A 462 13.75 14.88 -17.72
N ASP A 463 15.05 15.15 -17.89
CA ASP A 463 15.94 15.54 -16.81
C ASP A 463 15.35 16.76 -16.05
N GLY A 464 15.51 16.71 -14.74
CA GLY A 464 15.18 17.80 -13.84
C GLY A 464 16.39 18.24 -13.03
N ALA A 465 16.27 19.41 -12.40
CA ALA A 465 17.25 19.93 -11.48
C ALA A 465 16.67 19.97 -10.06
N PHE A 466 17.42 19.45 -9.10
CA PHE A 466 16.99 19.47 -7.70
C PHE A 466 17.18 20.87 -7.12
N GLY A 467 16.11 21.42 -6.57
CA GLY A 467 16.11 22.76 -6.01
C GLY A 467 15.43 22.82 -4.65
N ARG A 468 15.84 23.82 -3.87
CA ARG A 468 15.26 24.13 -2.57
C ARG A 468 14.85 25.59 -2.47
N PHE A 469 13.81 25.81 -1.69
CA PHE A 469 13.35 27.13 -1.34
C PHE A 469 13.23 27.26 0.17
N ILE A 470 13.71 28.36 0.74
CA ILE A 470 13.64 28.67 2.16
C ILE A 470 13.00 30.04 2.35
N ASN A 471 12.03 30.14 3.27
CA ASN A 471 11.58 31.43 3.78
C ASN A 471 12.40 31.81 5.03
N GLY A 472 13.38 32.70 4.84
CA GLY A 472 14.26 33.21 5.91
C GLY A 472 13.80 34.52 6.55
N SER A 473 12.66 35.09 6.15
CA SER A 473 12.16 36.36 6.67
C SER A 473 11.08 36.14 7.73
N ASN A 474 11.33 36.57 8.97
CA ASN A 474 10.36 36.53 10.07
C ASN A 474 9.37 37.71 10.08
N ARG A 475 9.45 38.63 9.11
CA ARG A 475 8.54 39.79 9.01
C ARG A 475 7.08 39.40 8.76
N GLN A 476 6.84 38.21 8.23
CA GLN A 476 5.52 37.64 7.98
C GLN A 476 5.53 36.17 8.39
N VAL A 477 4.41 35.70 8.96
CA VAL A 477 4.27 34.30 9.38
C VAL A 477 4.42 33.34 8.21
N SER A 478 3.89 33.72 7.05
CA SER A 478 4.03 32.98 5.79
C SER A 478 4.10 33.95 4.61
N ILE A 479 4.81 33.56 3.56
CA ILE A 479 4.89 34.33 2.32
C ILE A 479 4.26 33.56 1.15
N PRO A 480 3.58 34.24 0.21
CA PRO A 480 3.11 33.61 -1.01
C PRO A 480 4.29 33.34 -1.96
N ILE A 481 4.25 32.19 -2.64
CA ILE A 481 5.26 31.81 -3.63
C ILE A 481 4.63 31.39 -4.96
N GLN A 482 5.33 31.71 -6.03
CA GLN A 482 5.13 31.14 -7.37
C GLN A 482 6.53 30.84 -7.92
N ILE A 483 6.85 29.57 -8.17
CA ILE A 483 8.15 29.13 -8.68
C ILE A 483 7.94 28.12 -9.81
N GLY A 484 8.09 28.59 -11.04
CA GLY A 484 7.84 27.81 -12.25
C GLY A 484 6.45 27.16 -12.30
N LEU A 485 6.36 26.05 -13.03
CA LEU A 485 5.12 25.27 -13.17
C LEU A 485 4.92 24.22 -12.06
N VAL A 486 5.92 23.99 -11.23
CA VAL A 486 5.89 22.96 -10.16
C VAL A 486 5.24 23.52 -8.89
N LEU A 487 5.49 24.80 -8.62
CA LEU A 487 4.90 25.54 -7.51
C LEU A 487 4.19 26.81 -8.03
N PRO A 488 3.15 26.70 -8.88
CA PRO A 488 2.45 27.87 -9.44
C PRO A 488 1.71 28.72 -8.39
N SER A 489 1.44 28.16 -7.21
CA SER A 489 0.82 28.84 -6.09
C SER A 489 1.14 28.16 -4.75
N GLY A 490 0.96 28.89 -3.66
CA GLY A 490 1.10 28.36 -2.31
C GLY A 490 1.75 29.38 -1.37
N SER A 491 1.93 28.98 -0.12
CA SER A 491 2.58 29.80 0.89
C SER A 491 3.54 28.99 1.77
N VAL A 492 4.64 29.63 2.17
CA VAL A 492 5.72 29.02 2.96
C VAL A 492 5.89 29.80 4.26
N TYR A 493 5.76 29.08 5.38
CA TYR A 493 5.98 29.65 6.70
C TYR A 493 7.44 30.00 6.95
N TYR A 494 7.69 31.00 7.79
CA TYR A 494 9.04 31.34 8.24
C TYR A 494 9.76 30.11 8.83
N GLY A 495 11.04 29.93 8.52
CA GLY A 495 11.85 28.80 8.98
C GLY A 495 11.68 27.51 8.17
N ASN A 496 10.61 27.41 7.37
CA ASN A 496 10.36 26.22 6.57
C ASN A 496 11.15 26.21 5.26
N ALA A 497 11.48 25.00 4.83
CA ALA A 497 12.12 24.70 3.56
C ALA A 497 11.25 23.78 2.70
N LEU A 498 11.30 23.98 1.40
CA LEU A 498 10.74 23.09 0.38
C LEU A 498 11.87 22.52 -0.46
N ALA A 499 11.75 21.26 -0.86
CA ALA A 499 12.63 20.63 -1.83
C ALA A 499 11.80 20.08 -2.98
N THR A 500 12.19 20.37 -4.22
CA THR A 500 11.45 19.92 -5.41
C THR A 500 12.37 19.78 -6.62
N THR A 501 11.78 19.35 -7.73
CA THR A 501 12.47 19.17 -9.01
C THR A 501 11.95 20.18 -10.02
N PHE A 502 12.85 20.99 -10.57
CA PHE A 502 12.55 22.00 -11.59
C PHE A 502 12.97 21.55 -13.01
N PRO A 503 12.41 22.14 -14.08
CA PRO A 503 12.97 21.99 -15.43
C PRO A 503 14.37 22.58 -15.51
N VAL A 504 15.29 21.85 -16.16
CA VAL A 504 16.58 22.39 -16.61
C VAL A 504 16.32 23.62 -17.49
N GLY A 505 17.13 24.67 -17.30
CA GLY A 505 16.98 25.96 -17.94
C GLY A 505 16.48 27.05 -16.99
N MET A 506 15.92 28.11 -17.55
CA MET A 506 15.47 29.28 -16.79
C MET A 506 14.11 29.04 -16.13
N VAL A 507 14.04 29.24 -14.82
CA VAL A 507 12.84 29.06 -14.01
C VAL A 507 12.42 30.43 -13.45
N PRO A 508 11.24 30.96 -13.84
CA PRO A 508 10.75 32.21 -13.29
C PRO A 508 10.20 32.00 -11.87
N TYR A 509 10.29 33.04 -11.06
CA TYR A 509 9.64 33.09 -9.76
C TYR A 509 9.00 34.45 -9.47
N ASN A 510 8.03 34.43 -8.58
CA ASN A 510 7.50 35.59 -7.87
C ASN A 510 7.31 35.19 -6.40
N ILE A 511 8.18 35.70 -5.53
CA ILE A 511 8.23 35.34 -4.12
C ILE A 511 7.92 36.58 -3.30
N ASN A 512 6.77 36.58 -2.62
CA ASN A 512 6.27 37.73 -1.86
C ASN A 512 6.30 39.06 -2.64
N GLY A 513 5.97 39.02 -3.94
CA GLY A 513 5.99 40.21 -4.80
C GLY A 513 7.37 40.58 -5.36
N VAL A 514 8.41 39.80 -5.09
CA VAL A 514 9.74 39.93 -5.71
C VAL A 514 9.80 39.03 -6.95
N PRO A 515 9.69 39.59 -8.17
CA PRO A 515 9.84 38.82 -9.40
C PRO A 515 11.31 38.55 -9.70
N GLY A 516 11.59 37.43 -10.37
CA GLY A 516 12.92 37.13 -10.89
C GLY A 516 12.96 35.79 -11.60
N SER A 517 14.18 35.32 -11.88
CA SER A 517 14.41 33.99 -12.41
C SER A 517 15.79 33.47 -11.98
N PHE A 518 15.95 32.16 -12.00
CA PHE A 518 17.21 31.47 -11.77
C PHE A 518 17.40 30.42 -12.86
N THR A 519 18.65 30.05 -13.12
CA THR A 519 18.96 29.02 -14.12
C THR A 519 19.32 27.74 -13.41
N THR A 520 18.68 26.65 -13.81
CA THR A 520 18.94 25.32 -13.25
C THR A 520 19.61 24.41 -14.27
N ASP A 521 20.48 23.53 -13.77
CA ASP A 521 21.19 22.51 -14.53
C ASP A 521 21.10 21.19 -13.76
N ALA A 522 20.99 20.05 -14.46
CA ALA A 522 20.90 18.74 -13.84
C ALA A 522 22.13 18.38 -12.97
N SER A 523 23.30 18.95 -13.30
CA SER A 523 24.56 18.77 -12.56
C SER A 523 24.69 19.67 -11.33
N MET A 524 23.79 20.65 -11.17
CA MET A 524 23.83 21.65 -10.11
C MET A 524 22.72 21.41 -9.07
N ARG A 525 22.83 22.11 -7.94
CA ARG A 525 21.81 22.21 -6.90
C ARG A 525 21.52 23.68 -6.68
N SER A 526 20.25 24.05 -6.75
CA SER A 526 19.82 25.43 -6.53
C SER A 526 19.19 25.58 -5.16
N LEU A 527 19.63 26.56 -4.40
CA LEU A 527 19.05 26.96 -3.12
C LEU A 527 18.60 28.42 -3.22
N LEU A 528 17.30 28.63 -3.18
CA LEU A 528 16.68 29.95 -3.13
C LEU A 528 16.31 30.29 -1.68
N ILE A 529 16.69 31.46 -1.21
CA ILE A 529 16.38 31.93 0.14
C ILE A 529 15.73 33.30 0.04
N TYR A 530 14.48 33.41 0.46
CA TYR A 530 13.83 34.70 0.64
C TYR A 530 14.29 35.34 1.95
N ALA A 531 14.92 36.50 1.88
CA ALA A 531 15.43 37.25 3.03
C ALA A 531 15.40 38.76 2.75
N ASN A 532 15.38 39.60 3.78
CA ASN A 532 15.35 41.05 3.60
C ASN A 532 16.73 41.68 3.84
N GLY A 533 17.62 41.65 2.84
CA GLY A 533 18.95 42.26 2.95
C GLY A 533 18.88 43.78 3.17
N ASN A 534 19.46 44.27 4.26
CA ASN A 534 19.34 45.66 4.72
C ASN A 534 17.88 46.13 4.82
N GLY A 535 16.98 45.20 5.16
CA GLY A 535 15.55 45.44 5.29
C GLY A 535 14.75 45.56 3.99
N THR A 536 15.36 45.28 2.83
CA THR A 536 14.69 45.23 1.53
C THR A 536 14.44 43.77 1.10
N PRO A 537 13.21 43.38 0.72
CA PRO A 537 12.91 42.05 0.22
C PRO A 537 13.83 41.63 -0.94
N ASN A 538 14.44 40.45 -0.81
CA ASN A 538 15.34 39.90 -1.81
C ASN A 538 15.24 38.36 -1.84
N VAL A 539 15.68 37.77 -2.94
CA VAL A 539 15.85 36.32 -3.10
C VAL A 539 17.33 36.05 -3.37
N ILE A 540 17.98 35.38 -2.45
CA ILE A 540 19.37 34.91 -2.61
C ILE A 540 19.33 33.60 -3.39
N ASP A 541 20.08 33.52 -4.48
CA ASP A 541 20.27 32.30 -5.28
C ASP A 541 21.68 31.76 -5.05
N VAL A 542 21.75 30.57 -4.45
CA VAL A 542 22.98 29.79 -4.31
C VAL A 542 22.85 28.56 -5.21
N THR A 543 23.42 28.64 -6.40
CA THR A 543 23.48 27.51 -7.34
C THR A 543 24.92 26.98 -7.45
N THR A 544 25.14 25.76 -6.99
CA THR A 544 26.48 25.14 -6.95
C THR A 544 26.44 23.67 -7.35
N PRO A 545 27.58 23.05 -7.69
CA PRO A 545 27.66 21.59 -7.72
C PRO A 545 27.26 21.00 -6.36
N PRO A 546 26.65 19.81 -6.32
CA PRO A 546 26.35 19.13 -5.06
C PRO A 546 27.64 18.83 -4.28
N LEU A 547 27.58 18.94 -2.96
CA LEU A 547 28.64 18.41 -2.10
C LEU A 547 28.68 16.89 -2.27
N THR A 548 29.83 16.34 -2.70
CA THR A 548 30.00 14.91 -2.94
C THR A 548 29.89 14.12 -1.63
N PRO A 549 28.94 13.18 -1.51
CA PRO A 549 28.85 12.33 -0.33
C PRO A 549 30.03 11.35 -0.28
N VAL A 550 30.77 11.35 0.83
CA VAL A 550 31.94 10.47 1.03
C VAL A 550 31.79 9.75 2.36
N ASN A 551 31.77 8.41 2.34
CA ASN A 551 31.65 7.62 3.56
C ASN A 551 32.78 7.96 4.55
N GLY A 552 32.45 8.09 5.84
CA GLY A 552 33.41 8.49 6.87
C GLY A 552 33.72 10.00 6.90
N GLN A 553 33.02 10.82 6.11
CA GLN A 553 33.22 12.28 6.08
C GLN A 553 31.87 13.02 6.06
N THR A 554 31.89 14.29 6.46
CA THR A 554 30.76 15.20 6.31
C THR A 554 31.27 16.55 5.87
N SER A 555 30.78 17.01 4.71
CA SER A 555 31.04 18.36 4.18
C SER A 555 29.95 19.31 4.63
N ARG A 556 30.34 20.52 5.02
CA ARG A 556 29.45 21.52 5.61
C ARG A 556 29.75 22.89 5.02
N ARG A 557 28.74 23.71 4.76
CA ARG A 557 28.95 25.13 4.40
C ARG A 557 27.91 26.01 5.05
N VAL A 558 28.17 27.31 5.11
CA VAL A 558 27.32 28.31 5.74
C VAL A 558 26.87 29.31 4.69
N VAL A 559 25.59 29.68 4.68
CA VAL A 559 25.04 30.78 3.88
C VAL A 559 24.57 31.87 4.80
N ASN A 560 24.98 33.11 4.53
CA ASN A 560 24.49 34.27 5.24
C ASN A 560 23.25 34.85 4.55
N ALA A 561 22.10 34.80 5.22
CA ALA A 561 20.84 35.39 4.79
C ALA A 561 20.19 36.24 5.90
N THR A 562 20.99 36.80 6.82
CA THR A 562 20.50 37.70 7.87
C THR A 562 20.10 39.07 7.32
N GLU A 563 19.08 39.72 7.88
CA GLU A 563 18.59 41.00 7.34
C GLU A 563 19.53 42.18 7.63
N ASP A 564 20.19 42.17 8.79
CA ASP A 564 20.87 43.33 9.38
C ASP A 564 22.36 43.11 9.67
N VAL A 565 22.87 41.89 9.47
CA VAL A 565 24.30 41.57 9.65
C VAL A 565 24.97 41.35 8.29
N ARG A 566 25.96 42.21 7.98
CA ARG A 566 26.66 42.18 6.70
C ARG A 566 27.54 40.95 6.52
N THR A 567 28.24 40.54 7.57
CA THR A 567 29.18 39.40 7.55
C THR A 567 29.02 38.57 8.82
N ILE A 568 28.95 37.25 8.66
CA ILE A 568 28.85 36.31 9.79
C ILE A 568 30.03 35.35 9.80
N SER A 569 30.34 34.83 10.97
CA SER A 569 31.29 33.75 11.17
C SER A 569 30.70 32.68 12.08
N VAL A 570 31.19 31.45 11.95
CA VAL A 570 30.71 30.30 12.74
C VAL A 570 31.89 29.60 13.40
N CYS A 571 31.97 29.72 14.72
CA CYS A 571 32.96 29.03 15.55
C CYS A 571 32.44 27.71 16.08
N ILE A 572 33.37 26.80 16.37
CA ILE A 572 33.10 25.49 16.97
C ILE A 572 33.51 25.54 18.44
N ASP A 573 32.57 25.27 19.34
CA ASP A 573 32.74 25.14 20.79
C ASP A 573 33.35 26.36 21.51
N SER A 574 33.45 27.51 20.84
CA SER A 574 34.02 28.74 21.36
C SER A 574 33.20 29.98 20.98
N ILE A 575 33.09 30.95 21.90
CA ILE A 575 32.48 32.26 21.64
C ILE A 575 33.61 33.29 21.53
N PRO A 576 33.91 33.85 20.33
CA PRO A 576 35.10 34.68 20.11
C PRO A 576 35.29 35.87 21.04
N LYS A 577 34.19 36.48 21.48
CA LYS A 577 34.19 37.62 22.42
C LYS A 577 34.57 37.23 23.86
N ILE A 578 34.42 35.94 24.22
CA ILE A 578 34.62 35.42 25.58
C ILE A 578 35.90 34.58 25.66
N SER A 579 36.07 33.65 24.72
CA SER A 579 37.14 32.63 24.76
C SER A 579 38.30 32.88 23.79
N GLY A 580 38.26 33.95 22.98
CA GLY A 580 39.22 34.19 21.90
C GLY A 580 38.92 33.42 20.61
N ASP A 581 39.79 33.54 19.61
CA ASP A 581 39.59 32.94 18.27
C ASP A 581 39.79 31.42 18.31
N GLY A 582 38.70 30.65 18.21
CA GLY A 582 38.72 29.19 18.19
C GLY A 582 38.73 28.60 16.77
N ASP A 583 38.38 27.32 16.65
CA ASP A 583 38.18 26.66 15.36
C ASP A 583 36.93 27.19 14.65
N HIS A 584 36.98 27.36 13.33
CA HIS A 584 35.85 27.85 12.55
C HIS A 584 35.32 26.82 11.59
N LEU A 585 34.00 26.76 11.51
CA LEU A 585 33.32 26.16 10.38
C LEU A 585 33.39 27.08 9.15
N ALA A 586 33.18 28.38 9.35
CA ALA A 586 33.24 29.41 8.31
C ALA A 586 33.66 30.77 8.89
N ARG A 587 34.38 31.57 8.11
CA ARG A 587 34.84 32.92 8.46
C ARG A 587 34.33 33.95 7.46
N ASP A 588 33.93 35.10 7.98
CA ASP A 588 33.61 36.34 7.25
C ASP A 588 32.67 36.15 6.04
N VAL A 589 31.62 35.34 6.20
CA VAL A 589 30.65 35.01 5.14
C VAL A 589 29.76 36.24 4.87
N PRO A 590 29.88 36.89 3.70
CA PRO A 590 29.06 38.06 3.37
C PRO A 590 27.60 37.70 3.13
N TYR A 591 26.69 38.64 3.39
CA TYR A 591 25.28 38.51 3.05
C TYR A 591 25.10 38.07 1.58
N GLY A 592 24.23 37.08 1.36
CA GLY A 592 23.93 36.55 0.05
C GLY A 592 24.97 35.57 -0.50
N MET A 593 26.02 35.24 0.26
CA MET A 593 27.08 34.34 -0.17
C MET A 593 27.12 33.06 0.67
N ALA A 594 27.65 32.00 0.05
CA ALA A 594 27.98 30.75 0.71
C ALA A 594 29.49 30.70 1.04
N SER A 595 29.84 30.12 2.18
CA SER A 595 31.22 29.80 2.52
C SER A 595 31.77 28.67 1.63
N ALA A 596 33.10 28.52 1.62
CA ALA A 596 33.70 27.27 1.18
C ALA A 596 33.21 26.09 2.04
N ALA A 597 33.27 24.88 1.48
CA ALA A 597 32.92 23.66 2.20
C ALA A 597 34.01 23.29 3.21
N SER A 598 33.61 23.01 4.44
CA SER A 598 34.42 22.51 5.54
C SER A 598 34.11 21.03 5.79
N VAL A 599 35.13 20.19 5.63
CA VAL A 599 35.03 18.73 5.78
C VAL A 599 35.47 18.31 7.17
N THR A 600 34.75 17.36 7.78
CA THR A 600 35.17 16.68 9.01
C THR A 600 35.02 15.17 8.84
N ASN A 601 35.95 14.42 9.41
CA ASN A 601 35.92 12.96 9.53
C ASN A 601 35.78 12.49 10.99
N LEU A 602 35.59 13.43 11.92
CA LEU A 602 35.40 13.15 13.34
C LEU A 602 33.93 13.26 13.71
N ASP A 603 33.47 12.34 14.55
CA ASP A 603 32.21 12.50 15.28
C ASP A 603 32.32 13.75 16.15
N ARG A 604 31.32 14.64 16.02
CA ARG A 604 31.29 15.93 16.70
C ARG A 604 30.01 16.04 17.50
N ARG A 605 30.17 16.16 18.82
CA ARG A 605 29.13 16.58 19.76
C ARG A 605 29.58 17.87 20.39
N GLY A 606 28.82 18.93 20.19
CA GLY A 606 29.24 20.26 20.60
C GLY A 606 28.25 21.32 20.17
N THR A 607 28.75 22.54 20.03
CA THR A 607 27.96 23.71 19.72
C THR A 607 28.64 24.54 18.63
N TYR A 608 27.88 24.94 17.63
CA TYR A 608 28.31 25.99 16.71
C TYR A 608 27.78 27.34 17.18
N TYR A 609 28.68 28.31 17.31
CA TYR A 609 28.35 29.68 17.67
C TYR A 609 28.40 30.54 16.42
N VAL A 610 27.24 31.07 16.03
CA VAL A 610 27.12 32.04 14.95
C VAL A 610 27.26 33.43 15.53
N TYR A 611 28.11 34.26 14.94
CA TYR A 611 28.36 35.62 15.42
C TYR A 611 28.58 36.59 14.26
N ASP A 612 28.30 37.87 14.53
CA ASP A 612 28.63 38.99 13.65
C ASP A 612 30.16 39.15 13.61
N ALA A 613 30.75 39.03 12.41
CA ALA A 613 32.19 39.05 12.25
C ALA A 613 32.83 40.40 12.59
N GLU A 614 32.10 41.51 12.41
CA GLU A 614 32.57 42.86 12.68
C GLU A 614 32.51 43.17 14.17
N THR A 615 31.36 42.94 14.81
CA THR A 615 31.16 43.30 16.23
C THR A 615 31.54 42.19 17.22
N ARG A 616 31.79 40.98 16.72
CA ARG A 616 31.99 39.74 17.50
C ARG A 616 30.81 39.40 18.42
N THR A 617 29.63 39.95 18.13
CA THR A 617 28.43 39.69 18.94
C THR A 617 27.81 38.38 18.51
N GLN A 618 27.53 37.51 19.47
CA GLN A 618 26.85 36.24 19.22
C GLN A 618 25.42 36.48 18.73
N LEU A 619 25.04 35.79 17.65
CA LEU A 619 23.73 35.87 17.02
C LEU A 619 22.89 34.64 17.34
N TYR A 620 23.49 33.45 17.28
CA TYR A 620 22.80 32.18 17.48
C TYR A 620 23.72 31.09 18.04
N THR A 621 23.12 30.14 18.75
CA THR A 621 23.79 28.95 19.30
C THR A 621 23.12 27.71 18.72
N LEU A 622 23.83 26.97 17.87
CA LEU A 622 23.33 25.73 17.28
C LEU A 622 23.95 24.52 17.99
N PRO A 623 23.19 23.76 18.79
CA PRO A 623 23.67 22.47 19.28
C PRO A 623 23.82 21.51 18.10
N VAL A 624 24.94 20.80 18.05
CA VAL A 624 25.24 19.87 16.95
C VAL A 624 25.63 18.49 17.45
N GLN A 625 25.03 17.49 16.81
CA GLN A 625 25.44 16.10 16.86
C GLN A 625 25.62 15.64 15.41
N LEU A 626 26.87 15.52 14.98
CA LEU A 626 27.24 15.22 13.61
C LEU A 626 28.14 13.99 13.58
N ALA A 627 27.57 12.88 13.10
CA ALA A 627 28.33 11.70 12.77
C ALA A 627 28.79 11.78 11.29
N PRO A 628 30.08 11.53 10.99
CA PRO A 628 30.63 11.64 9.63
C PRO A 628 30.23 10.42 8.77
N LEU A 629 28.94 10.24 8.54
CA LEU A 629 28.38 9.09 7.82
C LEU A 629 28.28 9.33 6.30
N GLY A 630 28.87 10.41 5.79
CA GLY A 630 28.80 10.80 4.38
C GLY A 630 27.70 11.82 4.06
N ASN A 631 26.86 12.19 5.03
CA ASN A 631 25.86 13.24 4.83
C ASN A 631 26.52 14.62 4.80
N ASN A 632 26.06 15.47 3.90
CA ASN A 632 26.55 16.84 3.72
C ASN A 632 25.47 17.84 4.15
N TYR A 633 25.86 19.04 4.59
CA TYR A 633 24.92 20.03 5.14
C TYR A 633 25.23 21.46 4.70
N THR A 634 24.18 22.23 4.46
CA THR A 634 24.24 23.69 4.38
C THR A 634 23.48 24.30 5.54
N PHE A 635 24.17 25.15 6.29
CA PHE A 635 23.62 25.94 7.39
C PHE A 635 23.23 27.32 6.84
N VAL A 636 21.94 27.61 6.77
CA VAL A 636 21.44 28.91 6.32
C VAL A 636 21.10 29.75 7.54
N VAL A 637 21.84 30.82 7.76
CA VAL A 637 21.63 31.73 8.89
C VAL A 637 20.66 32.83 8.46
N VAL A 638 19.55 32.96 9.17
CA VAL A 638 18.44 33.86 8.83
C VAL A 638 18.01 34.70 10.04
N GLY A 639 17.14 35.68 9.82
CA GLY A 639 16.56 36.51 10.88
C GLY A 639 17.25 37.85 11.07
N ARG A 640 16.95 38.51 12.20
CA ARG A 640 17.31 39.90 12.53
C ARG A 640 17.31 40.15 14.03
N GLN A 641 17.90 41.24 14.48
CA GLN A 641 18.14 41.51 15.90
C GLN A 641 16.88 41.55 16.78
N ASP A 642 15.80 42.20 16.34
CA ASP A 642 14.56 42.36 17.11
C ASP A 642 13.59 41.15 16.99
N GLY A 643 13.71 40.35 15.94
CA GLY A 643 12.90 39.15 15.70
C GLY A 643 13.61 37.84 16.03
N GLY A 644 14.89 37.91 16.40
CA GLY A 644 15.76 36.75 16.61
C GLY A 644 16.42 36.23 15.33
N TYR A 645 17.56 35.58 15.51
CA TYR A 645 18.25 34.82 14.46
C TYR A 645 17.93 33.33 14.58
N GLU A 646 18.05 32.62 13.45
CA GLU A 646 17.87 31.17 13.38
C GLU A 646 18.87 30.55 12.39
N VAL A 647 19.17 29.27 12.58
CA VAL A 647 19.95 28.48 11.61
C VAL A 647 19.11 27.33 11.08
N ILE A 648 18.84 27.36 9.77
CA ILE A 648 18.14 26.29 9.07
C ILE A 648 19.18 25.30 8.56
N VAL A 649 19.12 24.07 9.06
CA VAL A 649 20.03 22.98 8.68
C VAL A 649 19.44 22.21 7.50
N SER A 650 20.09 22.26 6.35
CA SER A 650 19.63 21.63 5.12
C SER A 650 20.60 20.54 4.66
N GLN A 651 20.20 19.27 4.67
CA GLN A 651 21.05 18.16 4.21
C GLN A 651 21.22 18.17 2.70
N GLU A 652 22.42 18.24 2.14
CA GLU A 652 22.65 18.18 0.70
C GLU A 652 22.76 16.75 0.16
N PHE A 653 22.44 16.58 -1.13
CA PHE A 653 22.38 15.29 -1.84
C PHE A 653 23.01 15.34 -3.22
#